data_AF-A0A544TBR5-F1
#
_entry.id   AF-A0A544TBR5-F1
#
_cell.length_a   1.000
_cell.length_b   1.000
_cell.length_c   1.000
_cell.angle_alpha   90.00
_cell.angle_beta   90.00
_cell.angle_gamma   90.00
#
_symmetry.space_group_name_H-M   'P 1'
#
loop_
_entity.id
_entity.type
_entity.pdbx_description
1 polymer ?
#
loop_
_entity_poly.entity_id
_entity_poly.type
_entity_poly.pdbx_seq_one_letter_code
_entity_poly.pdbx_strand_id
1 'polypeptide(L)'
;MRNKVLKIACSIAIATFITSPALQARATTNTSQLVTDAQNAGTILKWAISVEGSADFVTRPYDQYNTAKMNIQAAETAATKLSTSEKLSIQAKLVEPKTHVRRAQAYIDALTSSDKIINLTKNLQQAIDSKDLDKINVAYHKATAEYRKQVILLDRVYGQSTRNGIRNAVKPAMEKLIEKVKYDLTVEMYLEKASQFIKENKLAEAATELEKAHYYLTFNAAKISFKNQLQKSYTKIEESLPLQPLAVTSDGQNTVIVHFSKEYSIPLAGLEAGQFKISGETVQSAKLSEDKKVVILTTSDLNPSTDYTVTWKDYKKNFKTEAVADTTGILLYDTDVSYLETSNNHIYRANITNSDGSPYVGRVRITLTEANPATETTSTTAVITSANGHIGNAEQELTVYTDQNGNLTFIIATADDASATYVQPIIQKLDGNQKSKRAPLTHFFQLQNTSDVYELNIVSPYIFMEENYLFSDGFKFKWDSNDLFFIHGQQVSQEVFETALSNGDSVTSVYETDVENISTWNITSDVTEAAKLEITNPAHTPVTYDGSSYIISGTAQAGYSVKVYRNSVFIGTAKVDEQGDWTLGSISLLQNEANTFEAYQYAPGKDGNNGEGSENPTKPATATIKEGAFASSKVTLNDNNDNGLSIFDTLDFTFINPSYENEFKKDLTGTLTINDGFGRNAVVKVEYLDGHTLKVIDFVSMDPDFTHHSSTFVIVAASGIVNQDQLAYNVAESNSLLVK
;
A
#
# COMPACT_ATOMS: atom_id res chain seq x y z
N MET A 1 -41.37 -23.50 46.95
CA MET A 1 -41.87 -24.85 47.28
C MET A 1 -40.88 -25.54 48.19
N ARG A 2 -41.42 -26.22 49.20
CA ARG A 2 -40.77 -27.02 50.26
C ARG A 2 -39.44 -27.68 49.86
N ASN A 3 -38.40 -27.42 50.66
CA ASN A 3 -37.57 -28.47 51.23
C ASN A 3 -36.90 -27.95 52.52
N LYS A 4 -37.55 -28.27 53.65
CA LYS A 4 -36.95 -28.22 54.98
C LYS A 4 -35.83 -29.27 54.98
N VAL A 5 -34.57 -28.83 54.94
CA VAL A 5 -33.44 -29.70 55.31
C VAL A 5 -33.12 -29.46 56.76
N LEU A 6 -33.29 -30.54 57.51
CA LEU A 6 -32.98 -30.74 58.92
C LEU A 6 -31.59 -30.15 59.23
N LYS A 7 -31.55 -29.06 60.02
CA LYS A 7 -30.34 -28.72 60.78
C LYS A 7 -30.16 -29.84 61.80
N ILE A 8 -29.33 -30.85 61.48
CA ILE A 8 -28.80 -31.74 62.51
C ILE A 8 -27.87 -30.85 63.34
N ALA A 9 -28.39 -30.37 64.46
CA ALA A 9 -27.60 -29.83 65.53
C ALA A 9 -26.72 -30.96 66.06
N CYS A 10 -25.50 -31.09 65.54
CA CYS A 10 -24.41 -31.62 66.35
C CYS A 10 -23.98 -30.49 67.29
N SER A 11 -24.78 -30.29 68.33
CA SER A 11 -24.33 -29.70 69.58
C SER A 11 -23.23 -30.59 70.13
N ILE A 12 -21.99 -30.36 69.69
CA ILE A 12 -20.83 -30.66 70.52
C ILE A 12 -20.96 -29.65 71.65
N ALA A 13 -21.44 -30.12 72.79
CA ALA A 13 -21.28 -29.41 74.04
C ALA A 13 -19.83 -28.94 74.09
N ILE A 14 -19.62 -27.63 74.25
CA ILE A 14 -18.34 -27.10 74.71
C ILE A 14 -18.19 -27.68 76.11
N ALA A 15 -17.64 -28.89 76.20
CA ALA A 15 -17.05 -29.37 77.42
C ALA A 15 -15.80 -28.52 77.60
N THR A 16 -15.92 -27.50 78.44
CA THR A 16 -14.80 -26.85 79.10
C THR A 16 -13.95 -27.94 79.75
N PHE A 17 -12.95 -28.46 79.03
CA PHE A 17 -11.82 -29.17 79.62
C PHE A 17 -10.68 -28.18 79.76
N ILE A 18 -10.88 -27.20 80.65
CA ILE A 18 -9.76 -26.56 81.34
C ILE A 18 -9.61 -27.32 82.66
N THR A 19 -8.85 -28.40 82.63
CA THR A 19 -7.96 -28.80 83.74
C THR A 19 -6.95 -29.78 83.16
N SER A 20 -5.70 -29.34 83.08
CA SER A 20 -4.55 -30.23 83.01
C SER A 20 -4.65 -31.27 84.12
N PRO A 21 -4.54 -32.58 83.86
CA PRO A 21 -4.08 -33.51 84.88
C PRO A 21 -2.58 -33.27 85.03
N ALA A 22 -2.21 -32.87 86.24
CA ALA A 22 -0.83 -32.85 86.69
C ALA A 22 -0.10 -34.15 86.32
N LEU A 23 1.21 -34.03 86.09
CA LEU A 23 2.14 -35.15 86.09
C LEU A 23 1.83 -36.09 87.27
N GLN A 24 1.31 -37.27 86.99
CA GLN A 24 1.45 -38.42 87.87
C GLN A 24 1.86 -39.64 87.05
N ALA A 25 3.00 -40.19 87.45
CA ALA A 25 3.63 -41.36 86.89
C ALA A 25 2.65 -42.54 86.83
N ARG A 26 2.46 -43.10 85.64
CA ARG A 26 2.04 -44.49 85.45
C ARG A 26 2.93 -45.16 84.44
N ALA A 27 3.50 -46.28 84.87
CA ALA A 27 4.28 -47.21 84.09
C ALA A 27 3.53 -47.69 82.83
N THR A 28 4.28 -47.99 81.78
CA THR A 28 3.83 -48.47 80.45
C THR A 28 2.87 -47.52 79.72
N THR A 29 3.41 -46.56 78.95
CA THR A 29 2.65 -45.91 77.87
C THR A 29 2.23 -46.97 76.86
N ASN A 30 0.96 -47.35 76.88
CA ASN A 30 0.38 -48.27 75.90
C ASN A 30 0.47 -47.62 74.52
N THR A 31 1.32 -48.14 73.62
CA THR A 31 1.47 -47.63 72.25
C THR A 31 0.13 -47.54 71.52
N SER A 32 -0.83 -48.40 71.86
CA SER A 32 -2.20 -48.35 71.33
C SER A 32 -2.92 -47.04 71.68
N GLN A 33 -2.72 -46.53 72.89
CA GLN A 33 -3.32 -45.26 73.34
C GLN A 33 -2.77 -44.07 72.56
N LEU A 34 -1.45 -44.02 72.33
CA LEU A 34 -0.83 -42.95 71.54
C LEU A 34 -1.33 -42.92 70.09
N VAL A 35 -1.59 -44.10 69.51
CA VAL A 35 -2.21 -44.22 68.18
C VAL A 35 -3.64 -43.70 68.20
N THR A 36 -4.44 -44.05 69.21
CA THR A 36 -5.79 -43.52 69.39
C THR A 36 -5.78 -42.00 69.59
N ASP A 37 -4.85 -41.45 70.36
CA ASP A 37 -4.72 -40.00 70.57
C ASP A 37 -4.34 -39.27 69.28
N ALA A 38 -3.49 -39.87 68.43
CA ALA A 38 -3.16 -39.35 67.10
C ALA A 38 -4.35 -39.42 66.14
N GLN A 39 -5.14 -40.50 66.18
CA GLN A 39 -6.37 -40.64 65.40
C GLN A 39 -7.42 -39.59 65.80
N ASN A 40 -7.68 -39.44 67.10
CA ASN A 40 -8.59 -38.46 67.65
C ASN A 40 -8.17 -37.02 67.31
N ALA A 41 -6.89 -36.68 67.50
CA ALA A 41 -6.36 -35.36 67.12
C ALA A 41 -6.46 -35.11 65.61
N GLY A 42 -6.23 -36.13 64.77
CA GLY A 42 -6.45 -36.07 63.33
C GLY A 42 -7.92 -35.83 62.95
N THR A 43 -8.86 -36.48 63.62
CA THR A 43 -10.30 -36.26 63.43
C THR A 43 -10.73 -34.87 63.85
N ILE A 44 -10.25 -34.36 64.99
CA ILE A 44 -10.50 -32.98 65.43
C ILE A 44 -9.99 -31.99 64.37
N LEU A 45 -8.77 -32.19 63.88
CA LEU A 45 -8.18 -31.35 62.85
C LEU A 45 -8.96 -31.39 61.53
N LYS A 46 -9.45 -32.57 61.12
CA LYS A 46 -10.33 -32.73 59.94
C LYS A 46 -11.55 -31.83 60.03
N TRP A 47 -12.25 -31.82 61.17
CA TRP A 47 -13.44 -31.00 61.36
C TRP A 47 -13.10 -29.51 61.48
N ALA A 48 -11.94 -29.17 62.04
CA ALA A 48 -11.47 -27.80 62.13
C ALA A 48 -11.22 -27.13 60.77
N ILE A 49 -10.94 -27.92 59.72
CA ILE A 49 -10.70 -27.45 58.34
C ILE A 49 -11.86 -27.75 57.38
N SER A 50 -12.97 -28.30 57.88
CA SER A 50 -14.16 -28.64 57.07
C SER A 50 -15.33 -27.73 57.42
N VAL A 51 -16.07 -27.29 56.41
CA VAL A 51 -17.34 -26.54 56.57
C VAL A 51 -18.40 -27.36 57.31
N GLU A 52 -18.35 -28.68 57.17
CA GLU A 52 -19.22 -29.59 57.92
C GLU A 52 -18.86 -29.65 59.42
N GLY A 53 -17.71 -29.11 59.80
CA GLY A 53 -17.25 -28.97 61.18
C GLY A 53 -17.24 -27.51 61.62
N SER A 54 -16.05 -26.96 61.89
CA SER A 54 -15.90 -25.62 62.47
C SER A 54 -15.13 -24.64 61.58
N ALA A 55 -14.89 -24.96 60.31
CA ALA A 55 -14.20 -24.04 59.41
C ALA A 55 -15.09 -22.84 59.06
N ASP A 56 -14.59 -21.63 59.35
CA ASP A 56 -15.25 -20.34 59.12
C ASP A 56 -14.56 -19.51 58.01
N PHE A 57 -13.55 -20.08 57.36
CA PHE A 57 -12.72 -19.43 56.32
C PHE A 57 -11.83 -18.28 56.82
N VAL A 58 -11.68 -18.12 58.13
CA VAL A 58 -10.89 -17.03 58.74
C VAL A 58 -9.92 -17.59 59.77
N THR A 59 -10.40 -18.47 60.63
CA THR A 59 -9.66 -19.03 61.76
C THR A 59 -8.71 -20.12 61.28
N ARG A 60 -7.43 -19.98 61.68
CA ARG A 60 -6.39 -20.99 61.44
C ARG A 60 -6.33 -21.95 62.63
N PRO A 61 -6.48 -23.27 62.43
CA PRO A 61 -6.48 -24.23 63.52
C PRO A 61 -5.06 -24.61 63.94
N TYR A 62 -4.22 -23.62 64.33
CA TYR A 62 -2.82 -23.85 64.68
C TYR A 62 -2.68 -24.81 65.87
N ASP A 63 -3.53 -24.67 66.88
CA ASP A 63 -3.51 -25.52 68.06
C ASP A 63 -3.82 -26.97 67.68
N GLN A 64 -4.92 -27.20 66.96
CA GLN A 64 -5.32 -28.54 66.50
C GLN A 64 -4.29 -29.14 65.53
N TYR A 65 -3.67 -28.31 64.68
CA TYR A 65 -2.61 -28.71 63.76
C TYR A 65 -1.35 -29.17 64.51
N ASN A 66 -0.91 -28.39 65.50
CA ASN A 66 0.26 -28.70 66.31
C ASN A 66 0.03 -29.92 67.21
N THR A 67 -1.15 -30.03 67.84
CA THR A 67 -1.54 -31.21 68.63
C THR A 67 -1.54 -32.48 67.77
N ALA A 68 -2.13 -32.44 66.57
CA ALA A 68 -2.13 -33.60 65.67
C ALA A 68 -0.70 -34.00 65.26
N LYS A 69 0.16 -33.05 64.88
CA LYS A 69 1.56 -33.32 64.55
C LYS A 69 2.33 -33.95 65.72
N MET A 70 2.16 -33.39 66.91
CA MET A 70 2.83 -33.86 68.12
C MET A 70 2.39 -35.29 68.48
N ASN A 71 1.08 -35.58 68.45
CA ASN A 71 0.56 -36.91 68.74
C ASN A 71 0.97 -37.95 67.69
N ILE A 72 1.00 -37.58 66.40
CA ILE A 72 1.54 -38.43 65.33
C ILE A 72 3.01 -38.75 65.60
N GLN A 73 3.83 -37.74 65.89
CA GLN A 73 5.26 -37.93 66.17
C GLN A 73 5.50 -38.80 67.40
N ALA A 74 4.69 -38.64 68.45
CA ALA A 74 4.75 -39.47 69.65
C ALA A 74 4.41 -40.93 69.34
N ALA A 75 3.35 -41.18 68.56
CA ALA A 75 2.96 -42.52 68.11
C ALA A 75 4.02 -43.17 67.20
N GLU A 76 4.62 -42.40 66.28
CA GLU A 76 5.71 -42.87 65.41
C GLU A 76 6.96 -43.23 66.21
N THR A 77 7.32 -42.39 67.19
CA THR A 77 8.46 -42.60 68.08
C THR A 77 8.26 -43.83 68.97
N ALA A 78 7.03 -44.07 69.43
CA ALA A 78 6.68 -45.29 70.16
C ALA A 78 6.76 -46.54 69.26
N ALA A 79 6.34 -46.42 67.99
CA ALA A 79 6.36 -47.52 67.01
C ALA A 79 7.78 -47.99 66.62
N THR A 80 8.82 -47.16 66.78
CA THR A 80 10.21 -47.58 66.49
C THR A 80 10.74 -48.66 67.44
N LYS A 81 10.10 -48.81 68.61
CA LYS A 81 10.47 -49.78 69.66
C LYS A 81 9.75 -51.12 69.53
N LEU A 82 8.92 -51.31 68.50
CA LEU A 82 8.09 -52.50 68.29
C LEU A 82 8.61 -53.38 67.14
N SER A 83 8.01 -54.57 66.99
CA SER A 83 8.34 -55.46 65.86
C SER A 83 7.96 -54.84 64.51
N THR A 84 8.57 -55.34 63.43
CA THR A 84 8.31 -54.83 62.06
C THR A 84 6.84 -54.87 61.67
N SER A 85 6.12 -55.94 62.06
CA SER A 85 4.69 -56.11 61.77
C SER A 85 3.82 -55.11 62.54
N GLU A 86 4.09 -54.91 63.83
CA GLU A 86 3.37 -53.95 64.67
C GLU A 86 3.64 -52.50 64.24
N LYS A 87 4.89 -52.19 63.88
CA LYS A 87 5.27 -50.88 63.33
C LYS A 87 4.51 -50.58 62.03
N LEU A 88 4.41 -51.55 61.12
CA LEU A 88 3.66 -51.39 59.87
C LEU A 88 2.16 -51.18 60.13
N SER A 89 1.58 -51.92 61.09
CA SER A 89 0.19 -51.73 61.53
C SER A 89 -0.07 -50.33 62.07
N ILE A 90 0.84 -49.79 62.88
CA ILE A 90 0.75 -48.42 63.40
C ILE A 90 0.90 -47.39 62.28
N GLN A 91 1.87 -47.57 61.39
CA GLN A 91 2.07 -46.67 60.25
C GLN A 91 0.82 -46.60 59.37
N ALA A 92 0.14 -47.74 59.13
CA ALA A 92 -1.14 -47.79 58.42
C ALA A 92 -2.23 -46.98 59.13
N LYS A 93 -2.35 -47.12 60.47
CA LYS A 93 -3.32 -46.34 61.28
C LYS A 93 -3.04 -44.83 61.31
N LEU A 94 -1.78 -44.42 61.10
CA LEU A 94 -1.37 -43.02 61.06
C LEU A 94 -1.51 -42.35 59.67
N VAL A 95 -1.84 -43.09 58.62
CA VAL A 95 -2.02 -42.54 57.25
C VAL A 95 -3.10 -41.46 57.22
N GLU A 96 -4.24 -41.70 57.85
CA GLU A 96 -5.36 -40.76 57.87
C GLU A 96 -5.02 -39.48 58.68
N PRO A 97 -4.53 -39.55 59.94
CA PRO A 97 -4.05 -38.37 60.67
C PRO A 97 -3.01 -37.53 59.90
N LYS A 98 -2.01 -38.18 59.29
CA LYS A 98 -1.01 -37.50 58.44
C LYS A 98 -1.63 -36.82 57.22
N THR A 99 -2.67 -37.43 56.65
CA THR A 99 -3.41 -36.84 55.54
C THR A 99 -4.18 -35.60 56.00
N HIS A 100 -4.77 -35.61 57.19
CA HIS A 100 -5.42 -34.43 57.77
C HIS A 100 -4.42 -33.31 58.07
N VAL A 101 -3.22 -33.61 58.56
CA VAL A 101 -2.14 -32.62 58.72
C VAL A 101 -1.78 -31.97 57.38
N ARG A 102 -1.56 -32.76 56.31
CA ARG A 102 -1.27 -32.19 54.98
C ARG A 102 -2.40 -31.31 54.44
N ARG A 103 -3.66 -31.74 54.61
CA ARG A 103 -4.84 -30.95 54.21
C ARG A 103 -4.97 -29.66 55.03
N ALA A 104 -4.67 -29.72 56.32
CA ALA A 104 -4.69 -28.56 57.19
C ALA A 104 -3.56 -27.57 56.87
N GLN A 105 -2.39 -28.04 56.47
CA GLN A 105 -1.33 -27.16 55.95
C GLN A 105 -1.82 -26.39 54.72
N ALA A 106 -2.43 -27.08 53.74
CA ALA A 106 -2.99 -26.42 52.56
C ALA A 106 -4.10 -25.41 52.93
N TYR A 107 -4.92 -25.70 53.94
CA TYR A 107 -5.92 -24.78 54.47
C TYR A 107 -5.27 -23.53 55.10
N ILE A 108 -4.26 -23.69 55.95
CA ILE A 108 -3.53 -22.58 56.59
C ILE A 108 -2.81 -21.71 55.54
N ASP A 109 -2.19 -22.33 54.54
CA ASP A 109 -1.54 -21.64 53.43
C ASP A 109 -2.56 -20.84 52.61
N ALA A 110 -3.73 -21.41 52.36
CA ALA A 110 -4.81 -20.73 51.66
C ALA A 110 -5.30 -19.50 52.43
N LEU A 111 -5.51 -19.59 53.75
CA LEU A 111 -5.88 -18.41 54.56
C LEU A 111 -4.80 -17.34 54.57
N THR A 112 -3.53 -17.73 54.59
CA THR A 112 -2.39 -16.79 54.48
C THR A 112 -2.33 -16.13 53.11
N SER A 113 -2.71 -16.86 52.06
CA SER A 113 -2.86 -16.33 50.72
C SER A 113 -4.06 -15.38 50.61
N SER A 114 -5.19 -15.69 51.28
CA SER A 114 -6.36 -14.82 51.39
C SER A 114 -6.02 -13.46 51.98
N ASP A 115 -5.23 -13.40 53.06
CA ASP A 115 -4.78 -12.12 53.65
C ASP A 115 -3.95 -11.28 52.65
N LYS A 116 -3.10 -11.95 51.85
CA LYS A 116 -2.37 -11.28 50.77
C LYS A 116 -3.32 -10.74 49.70
N ILE A 117 -4.32 -11.52 49.28
CA ILE A 117 -5.32 -11.07 48.30
C ILE A 117 -6.10 -9.86 48.84
N ILE A 118 -6.48 -9.87 50.11
CA ILE A 118 -7.17 -8.73 50.76
C ILE A 118 -6.30 -7.47 50.72
N ASN A 119 -5.01 -7.58 51.05
CA ASN A 119 -4.08 -6.46 50.97
C ASN A 119 -3.87 -5.94 49.53
N LEU A 120 -3.75 -6.85 48.55
CA LEU A 120 -3.66 -6.48 47.13
C LEU A 120 -4.94 -5.75 46.68
N THR A 121 -6.11 -6.24 47.11
CA THR A 121 -7.42 -5.63 46.83
C THR A 121 -7.49 -4.22 47.39
N LYS A 122 -7.07 -4.02 48.65
CA LYS A 122 -7.04 -2.70 49.29
C LYS A 122 -6.09 -1.73 48.57
N ASN A 123 -4.90 -2.18 48.20
CA ASN A 123 -3.92 -1.34 47.51
C ASN A 123 -4.42 -0.93 46.12
N LEU A 124 -5.04 -1.86 45.36
CA LEU A 124 -5.62 -1.55 44.06
C LEU A 124 -6.80 -0.56 44.22
N GLN A 125 -7.66 -0.75 45.22
CA GLN A 125 -8.75 0.19 45.53
C GLN A 125 -8.22 1.60 45.82
N GLN A 126 -7.18 1.73 46.66
CA GLN A 126 -6.56 3.02 46.97
C GLN A 126 -5.97 3.70 45.73
N ALA A 127 -5.35 2.95 44.83
CA ALA A 127 -4.86 3.48 43.57
C ALA A 127 -6.02 3.98 42.68
N ILE A 128 -7.10 3.21 42.58
CA ILE A 128 -8.30 3.60 41.82
C ILE A 128 -8.92 4.89 42.39
N ASP A 129 -8.98 5.02 43.72
CA ASP A 129 -9.53 6.20 44.39
C ASP A 129 -8.67 7.45 44.18
N SER A 130 -7.38 7.30 43.88
CA SER A 130 -6.48 8.41 43.56
C SER A 130 -6.77 9.06 42.20
N LYS A 131 -7.48 8.36 41.31
CA LYS A 131 -7.80 8.79 39.93
C LYS A 131 -6.58 9.11 39.05
N ASP A 132 -5.43 8.55 39.42
CA ASP A 132 -4.15 8.71 38.73
C ASP A 132 -3.88 7.43 37.93
N LEU A 133 -4.00 7.49 36.61
CA LEU A 133 -3.91 6.33 35.72
C LEU A 133 -2.55 5.64 35.81
N ASP A 134 -1.46 6.38 35.99
CA ASP A 134 -0.11 5.80 36.15
C ASP A 134 -0.02 4.97 37.43
N LYS A 135 -0.53 5.52 38.54
CA LYS A 135 -0.58 4.79 39.82
C LYS A 135 -1.48 3.57 39.75
N ILE A 136 -2.63 3.68 39.06
CA ILE A 136 -3.56 2.56 38.84
C ILE A 136 -2.87 1.48 38.02
N ASN A 137 -2.16 1.84 36.95
CA ASN A 137 -1.46 0.93 36.05
C ASN A 137 -0.42 0.09 36.82
N VAL A 138 0.45 0.76 37.58
CA VAL A 138 1.47 0.12 38.43
C VAL A 138 0.82 -0.81 39.46
N ALA A 139 -0.23 -0.35 40.16
CA ALA A 139 -0.92 -1.15 41.17
C ALA A 139 -1.62 -2.38 40.56
N TYR A 140 -2.27 -2.22 39.40
CA TYR A 140 -2.99 -3.27 38.71
C TYR A 140 -2.07 -4.39 38.23
N HIS A 141 -0.97 -4.07 37.55
CA HIS A 141 -0.03 -5.09 37.06
C HIS A 141 0.60 -5.88 38.21
N LYS A 142 1.00 -5.19 39.29
CA LYS A 142 1.50 -5.84 40.50
C LYS A 142 0.44 -6.75 41.14
N ALA A 143 -0.79 -6.24 41.30
CA ALA A 143 -1.85 -6.96 41.97
C ALA A 143 -2.34 -8.16 41.17
N THR A 144 -2.48 -8.06 39.86
CA THR A 144 -2.91 -9.17 38.98
C THR A 144 -1.85 -10.28 38.88
N ALA A 145 -0.57 -9.91 38.80
CA ALA A 145 0.53 -10.88 38.79
C ALA A 145 0.59 -11.68 40.09
N GLU A 146 0.48 -11.02 41.24
CA GLU A 146 0.48 -11.68 42.55
C GLU A 146 -0.81 -12.45 42.82
N TYR A 147 -1.98 -11.89 42.45
CA TYR A 147 -3.28 -12.55 42.60
C TYR A 147 -3.32 -13.92 41.94
N ARG A 148 -2.79 -14.06 40.71
CA ARG A 148 -2.71 -15.35 40.00
C ARG A 148 -1.91 -16.39 40.78
N LYS A 149 -0.79 -15.99 41.39
CA LYS A 149 0.04 -16.88 42.23
C LYS A 149 -0.71 -17.29 43.51
N GLN A 150 -1.42 -16.34 44.12
CA GLN A 150 -2.15 -16.56 45.38
C GLN A 150 -3.36 -17.49 45.20
N VAL A 151 -4.13 -17.33 44.11
CA VAL A 151 -5.32 -18.17 43.84
C VAL A 151 -4.97 -19.66 43.73
N ILE A 152 -3.78 -20.02 43.20
CA ILE A 152 -3.32 -21.42 43.12
C ILE A 152 -3.25 -22.06 44.52
N LEU A 153 -2.92 -21.30 45.57
CA LEU A 153 -2.87 -21.82 46.93
C LEU A 153 -4.27 -22.10 47.48
N LEU A 154 -5.28 -21.30 47.11
CA LEU A 154 -6.66 -21.55 47.48
C LEU A 154 -7.15 -22.87 46.88
N ASP A 155 -6.69 -23.22 45.68
CA ASP A 155 -7.12 -24.41 44.95
C ASP A 155 -6.60 -25.73 45.56
N ARG A 156 -5.55 -25.65 46.40
CA ARG A 156 -4.97 -26.79 47.12
C ARG A 156 -5.84 -27.28 48.28
N VAL A 157 -6.79 -26.47 48.74
CA VAL A 157 -7.67 -26.82 49.86
C VAL A 157 -8.52 -28.05 49.51
N TYR A 158 -8.51 -29.03 50.39
CA TYR A 158 -9.31 -30.24 50.24
C TYR A 158 -10.75 -30.00 50.70
N GLY A 159 -11.72 -30.50 49.93
CA GLY A 159 -13.15 -30.27 50.15
C GLY A 159 -13.69 -29.09 49.33
N GLN A 160 -14.67 -29.35 48.46
CA GLN A 160 -15.22 -28.35 47.54
C GLN A 160 -15.91 -27.20 48.27
N SER A 161 -16.72 -27.50 49.29
CA SER A 161 -17.43 -26.49 50.08
C SER A 161 -16.47 -25.58 50.82
N THR A 162 -15.42 -26.13 51.46
CA THR A 162 -14.39 -25.33 52.15
C THR A 162 -13.64 -24.44 51.17
N ARG A 163 -13.18 -25.01 50.06
CA ARG A 163 -12.46 -24.27 49.02
C ARG A 163 -13.30 -23.13 48.46
N ASN A 164 -14.57 -23.39 48.16
CA ASN A 164 -15.48 -22.38 47.62
C ASN A 164 -15.75 -21.26 48.64
N GLY A 165 -15.90 -21.58 49.92
CA GLY A 165 -16.04 -20.57 50.98
C GLY A 165 -14.85 -19.61 51.05
N ILE A 166 -13.62 -20.15 51.06
CA ILE A 166 -12.39 -19.34 51.06
C ILE A 166 -12.30 -18.48 49.79
N ARG A 167 -12.54 -19.07 48.61
CA ARG A 167 -12.52 -18.32 47.33
C ARG A 167 -13.54 -17.18 47.34
N ASN A 168 -14.77 -17.45 47.76
CA ASN A 168 -15.86 -16.47 47.77
C ASN A 168 -15.61 -15.32 48.75
N ALA A 169 -14.79 -15.53 49.79
CA ALA A 169 -14.44 -14.49 50.75
C ALA A 169 -13.50 -13.41 50.16
N VAL A 170 -12.66 -13.75 49.18
CA VAL A 170 -11.59 -12.84 48.71
C VAL A 170 -11.59 -12.56 47.21
N LYS A 171 -11.97 -13.52 46.36
CA LYS A 171 -11.92 -13.37 44.90
C LYS A 171 -12.90 -12.32 44.35
N PRO A 172 -14.19 -12.28 44.77
CA PRO A 172 -15.16 -11.40 44.12
C PRO A 172 -14.80 -9.91 44.22
N ALA A 173 -14.24 -9.47 45.35
CA ALA A 173 -13.83 -8.07 45.52
C ALA A 173 -12.67 -7.70 44.59
N MET A 174 -11.62 -8.54 44.54
CA MET A 174 -10.47 -8.32 43.66
C MET A 174 -10.86 -8.37 42.18
N GLU A 175 -11.61 -9.39 41.76
CA GLU A 175 -12.04 -9.57 40.37
C GLU A 175 -12.94 -8.41 39.91
N LYS A 176 -13.80 -7.89 40.79
CA LYS A 176 -14.60 -6.69 40.51
C LYS A 176 -13.74 -5.46 40.25
N LEU A 177 -12.65 -5.27 40.99
CA LEU A 177 -11.73 -4.14 40.75
C LEU A 177 -10.94 -4.31 39.46
N ILE A 178 -10.46 -5.52 39.17
CA ILE A 178 -9.79 -5.83 37.91
C ILE A 178 -10.72 -5.51 36.73
N GLU A 179 -11.94 -6.02 36.75
CA GLU A 179 -12.93 -5.80 35.71
C GLU A 179 -13.32 -4.33 35.55
N LYS A 180 -13.30 -3.56 36.64
CA LYS A 180 -13.64 -2.13 36.65
C LYS A 180 -12.64 -1.26 35.85
N VAL A 181 -11.35 -1.62 35.83
CA VAL A 181 -10.30 -0.76 35.25
C VAL A 181 -9.51 -1.40 34.10
N LYS A 182 -9.76 -2.67 33.77
CA LYS A 182 -8.99 -3.35 32.71
C LYS A 182 -9.05 -2.64 31.36
N TYR A 183 -10.20 -2.08 30.99
CA TYR A 183 -10.37 -1.37 29.72
C TYR A 183 -9.72 0.01 29.75
N ASP A 184 -9.79 0.72 30.88
CA ASP A 184 -9.06 1.97 31.09
C ASP A 184 -7.55 1.79 30.84
N LEU A 185 -6.97 0.75 31.45
CA LEU A 185 -5.54 0.44 31.30
C LEU A 185 -5.18 -0.05 29.91
N THR A 186 -6.08 -0.78 29.25
CA THR A 186 -5.86 -1.21 27.85
C THR A 186 -5.77 -0.01 26.92
N VAL A 187 -6.66 0.97 27.07
CA VAL A 187 -6.60 2.23 26.31
C VAL A 187 -5.32 3.00 26.63
N GLU A 188 -4.98 3.18 27.91
CA GLU A 188 -3.78 3.91 28.33
C GLU A 188 -2.51 3.29 27.72
N MET A 189 -2.37 1.96 27.75
CA MET A 189 -1.24 1.27 27.14
C MET A 189 -1.12 1.52 25.63
N TYR A 190 -2.23 1.58 24.90
CA TYR A 190 -2.22 1.91 23.47
C TYR A 190 -1.81 3.36 23.22
N LEU A 191 -2.30 4.30 24.06
CA LEU A 191 -1.95 5.72 23.98
C LEU A 191 -0.46 5.95 24.30
N GLU A 192 0.08 5.32 25.34
CA GLU A 192 1.50 5.38 25.69
C GLU A 192 2.37 4.88 24.53
N LYS A 193 2.02 3.73 23.92
CA LYS A 193 2.73 3.19 22.76
C LYS A 193 2.63 4.10 21.54
N ALA A 194 1.47 4.64 21.24
CA ALA A 194 1.30 5.60 20.14
C ALA A 194 2.21 6.83 20.35
N SER A 195 2.20 7.41 21.55
CA SER A 195 3.05 8.54 21.92
C SER A 195 4.55 8.19 21.79
N GLN A 196 4.94 6.99 22.18
CA GLN A 196 6.31 6.49 21.99
C GLN A 196 6.66 6.37 20.50
N PHE A 197 5.79 5.75 19.69
CA PHE A 197 6.03 5.59 18.26
C PHE A 197 6.09 6.92 17.50
N ILE A 198 5.30 7.93 17.90
CA ILE A 198 5.42 9.29 17.34
C ILE A 198 6.82 9.86 17.61
N LYS A 199 7.34 9.73 18.83
CA LYS A 199 8.70 10.19 19.18
C LYS A 199 9.79 9.42 18.43
N GLU A 200 9.55 8.16 18.12
CA GLU A 200 10.45 7.30 17.34
C GLU A 200 10.27 7.46 15.82
N ASN A 201 9.38 8.36 15.36
CA ASN A 201 9.01 8.54 13.94
C ASN A 201 8.44 7.29 13.25
N LYS A 202 7.86 6.36 14.02
CA LYS A 202 7.18 5.13 13.56
C LYS A 202 5.68 5.38 13.39
N LEU A 203 5.35 6.18 12.37
CA LEU A 203 4.03 6.81 12.28
C LEU A 203 2.90 5.86 11.88
N ALA A 204 3.19 4.77 11.16
CA ALA A 204 2.21 3.74 10.83
C ALA A 204 1.81 2.93 12.09
N GLU A 205 2.80 2.58 12.91
CA GLU A 205 2.60 1.90 14.18
C GLU A 205 1.88 2.82 15.18
N ALA A 206 2.22 4.11 15.21
CA ALA A 206 1.51 5.09 16.02
C ALA A 206 0.02 5.19 15.66
N ALA A 207 -0.30 5.33 14.36
CA ALA A 207 -1.67 5.38 13.87
C ALA A 207 -2.44 4.09 14.22
N THR A 208 -1.80 2.93 14.06
CA THR A 208 -2.39 1.62 14.41
C THR A 208 -2.73 1.52 15.91
N GLU A 209 -1.84 1.96 16.80
CA GLU A 209 -2.12 1.93 18.24
C GLU A 209 -3.21 2.95 18.63
N LEU A 210 -3.28 4.12 17.98
CA LEU A 210 -4.39 5.07 18.16
C LEU A 210 -5.73 4.48 17.71
N GLU A 211 -5.79 3.74 16.61
CA GLU A 211 -7.01 3.08 16.17
C GLU A 211 -7.49 2.03 17.16
N LYS A 212 -6.56 1.25 17.76
CA LYS A 212 -6.89 0.33 18.85
C LYS A 212 -7.44 1.09 20.06
N ALA A 213 -6.82 2.19 20.46
CA ALA A 213 -7.33 3.03 21.55
C ALA A 213 -8.74 3.55 21.26
N HIS A 214 -8.98 4.07 20.04
CA HIS A 214 -10.27 4.54 19.58
C HIS A 214 -11.35 3.43 19.61
N TYR A 215 -11.01 2.24 19.13
CA TYR A 215 -11.91 1.08 19.15
C TYR A 215 -12.43 0.80 20.57
N TYR A 216 -11.55 0.74 21.57
CA TYR A 216 -11.96 0.49 22.96
C TYR A 216 -12.76 1.69 23.53
N LEU A 217 -12.37 2.93 23.23
CA LEU A 217 -13.09 4.13 23.66
C LEU A 217 -14.53 4.19 23.10
N THR A 218 -14.75 3.64 21.90
CA THR A 218 -16.05 3.61 21.23
C THR A 218 -16.88 2.39 21.66
N PHE A 219 -16.37 1.17 21.46
CA PHE A 219 -17.15 -0.05 21.65
C PHE A 219 -17.19 -0.56 23.10
N ASN A 220 -16.28 -0.09 23.97
CA ASN A 220 -16.27 -0.41 25.39
C ASN A 220 -16.53 0.81 26.29
N ALA A 221 -17.04 1.92 25.73
CA ALA A 221 -17.29 3.18 26.43
C ALA A 221 -17.98 3.03 27.80
N ALA A 222 -19.02 2.19 27.89
CA ALA A 222 -19.78 1.98 29.12
C ALA A 222 -19.01 1.26 30.24
N LYS A 223 -17.86 0.65 29.92
CA LYS A 223 -17.00 -0.10 30.84
C LYS A 223 -15.73 0.66 31.22
N ILE A 224 -15.58 1.90 30.74
CA ILE A 224 -14.40 2.74 30.99
C ILE A 224 -14.73 3.71 32.13
N SER A 225 -13.99 3.59 33.24
CA SER A 225 -14.20 4.41 34.44
C SER A 225 -13.69 5.86 34.28
N PHE A 226 -12.66 6.09 33.48
CA PHE A 226 -11.93 7.36 33.32
C PHE A 226 -12.06 7.94 31.90
N LYS A 227 -13.21 7.72 31.24
CA LYS A 227 -13.43 8.04 29.81
C LYS A 227 -13.00 9.46 29.41
N ASN A 228 -13.38 10.48 30.18
CA ASN A 228 -13.05 11.87 29.86
C ASN A 228 -11.55 12.17 29.89
N GLN A 229 -10.80 11.51 30.77
CA GLN A 229 -9.35 11.68 30.85
C GLN A 229 -8.67 10.99 29.66
N LEU A 230 -9.06 9.75 29.37
CA LEU A 230 -8.54 8.98 28.24
C LEU A 230 -8.87 9.63 26.89
N GLN A 231 -10.08 10.20 26.73
CA GLN A 231 -10.45 10.92 25.50
C GLN A 231 -9.60 12.17 25.30
N LYS A 232 -9.30 12.91 26.37
CA LYS A 232 -8.40 14.07 26.29
C LYS A 232 -6.98 13.67 25.93
N SER A 233 -6.47 12.60 26.53
CA SER A 233 -5.15 12.04 26.18
C SER A 233 -5.12 11.59 24.72
N TYR A 234 -6.16 10.88 24.26
CA TYR A 234 -6.31 10.46 22.86
C TYR A 234 -6.24 11.66 21.90
N THR A 235 -7.09 12.67 22.08
CA THR A 235 -7.11 13.86 21.20
C THR A 235 -5.76 14.57 21.18
N LYS A 236 -5.11 14.74 22.34
CA LYS A 236 -3.79 15.37 22.41
C LYS A 236 -2.71 14.58 21.64
N ILE A 237 -2.74 13.25 21.72
CA ILE A 237 -1.77 12.40 21.03
C ILE A 237 -2.07 12.39 19.53
N GLU A 238 -3.34 12.32 19.13
CA GLU A 238 -3.77 12.42 17.74
C GLU A 238 -3.38 13.77 17.10
N GLU A 239 -3.56 14.88 17.81
CA GLU A 239 -3.11 16.21 17.36
C GLU A 239 -1.59 16.25 17.11
N SER A 240 -0.82 15.55 17.95
CA SER A 240 0.63 15.44 17.83
C SER A 240 1.12 14.55 16.70
N LEU A 241 0.26 13.69 16.13
CA LEU A 241 0.61 12.86 14.99
C LEU A 241 0.71 13.74 13.73
N PRO A 242 1.86 13.83 13.04
CA PRO A 242 1.98 14.63 11.82
C PRO A 242 1.11 14.05 10.69
N LEU A 243 0.52 14.91 9.86
CA LEU A 243 -0.24 14.49 8.67
C LEU A 243 0.72 14.19 7.53
N GLN A 244 0.81 12.92 7.12
CA GLN A 244 1.63 12.51 5.97
C GLN A 244 1.14 11.18 5.39
N PRO A 245 1.52 10.85 4.14
CA PRO A 245 1.27 9.54 3.55
C PRO A 245 2.01 8.42 4.30
N LEU A 246 1.29 7.35 4.67
CA LEU A 246 1.84 6.13 5.25
C LEU A 246 2.09 5.07 4.19
N ALA A 247 1.08 4.81 3.36
CA ALA A 247 1.08 3.77 2.34
C ALA A 247 0.32 4.23 1.10
N VAL A 248 0.65 3.61 -0.03
CA VAL A 248 -0.05 3.78 -1.30
C VAL A 248 -0.38 2.40 -1.85
N THR A 249 -1.61 2.23 -2.30
CA THR A 249 -2.05 1.04 -3.04
C THR A 249 -2.72 1.45 -4.34
N SER A 250 -2.93 0.53 -5.26
CA SER A 250 -3.62 0.79 -6.52
C SER A 250 -4.51 -0.40 -6.90
N ASP A 251 -5.54 -0.15 -7.72
CA ASP A 251 -6.31 -1.19 -8.39
C ASP A 251 -5.60 -1.77 -9.62
N GLY A 252 -4.45 -1.20 -10.01
CA GLY A 252 -3.68 -1.58 -11.18
C GLY A 252 -4.25 -1.08 -12.51
N GLN A 253 -5.30 -0.24 -12.48
CA GLN A 253 -5.96 0.29 -13.66
C GLN A 253 -5.90 1.81 -13.71
N ASN A 254 -6.61 2.51 -12.82
CA ASN A 254 -6.68 3.98 -12.82
C ASN A 254 -7.04 4.56 -11.45
N THR A 255 -7.00 3.74 -10.39
CA THR A 255 -7.24 4.16 -9.02
C THR A 255 -5.98 4.00 -8.19
N VAL A 256 -5.60 5.07 -7.50
CA VAL A 256 -4.49 5.09 -6.55
C VAL A 256 -5.00 5.57 -5.20
N ILE A 257 -4.76 4.80 -4.15
CA ILE A 257 -5.30 5.02 -2.81
C ILE A 257 -4.14 5.41 -1.90
N VAL A 258 -4.19 6.63 -1.37
CA VAL A 258 -3.19 7.19 -0.46
C VAL A 258 -3.71 7.16 0.96
N HIS A 259 -3.06 6.37 1.82
CA HIS A 259 -3.38 6.27 3.24
C HIS A 259 -2.60 7.30 4.04
N PHE A 260 -3.28 8.13 4.81
CA PHE A 260 -2.68 9.15 5.67
C PHE A 260 -2.58 8.68 7.12
N SER A 261 -1.62 9.24 7.85
CA SER A 261 -1.40 8.99 9.28
C SER A 261 -2.55 9.41 10.18
N LYS A 262 -3.30 10.43 9.78
CA LYS A 262 -4.49 10.93 10.47
C LYS A 262 -5.47 11.51 9.46
N GLU A 263 -6.62 11.98 9.94
CA GLU A 263 -7.61 12.67 9.11
C GLU A 263 -6.96 13.78 8.27
N TYR A 264 -7.29 13.79 6.99
CA TYR A 264 -6.87 14.81 6.04
C TYR A 264 -7.66 16.09 6.33
N SER A 265 -6.99 17.03 7.00
CA SER A 265 -7.55 18.34 7.33
C SER A 265 -6.57 19.45 6.94
N ILE A 266 -6.53 19.84 5.66
CA ILE A 266 -5.77 21.02 5.24
C ILE A 266 -6.72 22.23 5.22
N PRO A 267 -6.48 23.28 6.02
CA PRO A 267 -7.47 24.31 6.27
C PRO A 267 -7.64 25.39 5.17
N LEU A 268 -6.95 25.33 4.02
CA LEU A 268 -6.88 26.48 3.10
C LEU A 268 -7.17 26.25 1.62
N ALA A 269 -7.20 25.03 1.09
CA ALA A 269 -7.32 24.80 -0.37
C ALA A 269 -8.32 23.71 -0.79
N GLY A 270 -9.01 23.06 0.15
CA GLY A 270 -9.78 21.85 -0.17
C GLY A 270 -8.88 20.70 -0.65
N LEU A 271 -9.48 19.55 -0.91
CA LEU A 271 -8.82 18.41 -1.55
C LEU A 271 -8.91 18.63 -3.06
N GLU A 272 -7.79 18.84 -3.73
CA GLU A 272 -7.73 19.00 -5.19
C GLU A 272 -6.79 17.96 -5.80
N ALA A 273 -7.13 17.46 -6.99
CA ALA A 273 -6.34 16.46 -7.68
C ALA A 273 -4.92 16.95 -7.97
N GLY A 274 -4.79 18.23 -8.36
CA GLY A 274 -3.52 18.87 -8.68
C GLY A 274 -2.54 19.01 -7.51
N GLN A 275 -2.94 18.68 -6.27
CA GLN A 275 -2.03 18.59 -5.12
C GLN A 275 -1.21 17.30 -5.08
N PHE A 276 -1.53 16.35 -5.95
CA PHE A 276 -0.88 15.05 -6.06
C PHE A 276 -0.20 14.93 -7.41
N LYS A 277 0.98 14.33 -7.42
CA LYS A 277 1.69 13.93 -8.65
C LYS A 277 1.91 12.44 -8.61
N ILE A 278 1.75 11.78 -9.75
CA ILE A 278 2.16 10.39 -9.95
C ILE A 278 3.15 10.38 -11.10
N SER A 279 4.28 9.71 -10.92
CA SER A 279 5.35 9.68 -11.93
C SER A 279 4.84 9.14 -13.26
N GLY A 280 4.84 9.97 -14.31
CA GLY A 280 4.39 9.56 -15.64
C GLY A 280 2.87 9.43 -15.81
N GLU A 281 2.07 9.91 -14.84
CA GLU A 281 0.60 9.84 -14.92
C GLU A 281 -0.06 11.14 -14.46
N THR A 282 -1.21 11.46 -15.06
CA THR A 282 -2.03 12.63 -14.69
C THR A 282 -3.03 12.22 -13.62
N VAL A 283 -3.16 13.03 -12.55
CA VAL A 283 -4.16 12.82 -11.50
C VAL A 283 -5.41 13.65 -11.81
N GLN A 284 -6.50 12.98 -12.18
CA GLN A 284 -7.73 13.62 -12.63
C GLN A 284 -8.67 14.03 -11.51
N SER A 285 -8.77 13.21 -10.46
CA SER A 285 -9.59 13.57 -9.31
C SER A 285 -9.00 13.07 -8.01
N ALA A 286 -9.35 13.72 -6.91
CA ALA A 286 -9.03 13.30 -5.57
C ALA A 286 -10.31 13.31 -4.72
N LYS A 287 -10.67 12.15 -4.16
CA LYS A 287 -11.85 11.96 -3.32
C LYS A 287 -11.44 11.50 -1.94
N LEU A 288 -12.06 12.06 -0.93
CA LEU A 288 -11.80 11.71 0.46
C LEU A 288 -12.70 10.55 0.89
N SER A 289 -12.16 9.59 1.63
CA SER A 289 -12.97 8.57 2.30
C SER A 289 -13.88 9.18 3.37
N GLU A 290 -14.89 8.43 3.81
CA GLU A 290 -15.81 8.86 4.86
C GLU A 290 -15.10 9.18 6.20
N ASP A 291 -14.07 8.39 6.53
CA ASP A 291 -13.23 8.58 7.72
C ASP A 291 -12.11 9.62 7.54
N LYS A 292 -12.00 10.20 6.34
CA LYS A 292 -11.00 11.21 5.97
C LYS A 292 -9.54 10.79 6.08
N LYS A 293 -9.23 9.51 6.31
CA LYS A 293 -7.85 9.02 6.41
C LYS A 293 -7.28 8.52 5.08
N VAL A 294 -8.13 8.42 4.06
CA VAL A 294 -7.77 7.90 2.76
C VAL A 294 -8.16 8.89 1.68
N VAL A 295 -7.23 9.17 0.77
CA VAL A 295 -7.51 9.89 -0.46
C VAL A 295 -7.48 8.90 -1.61
N ILE A 296 -8.57 8.82 -2.35
CA ILE A 296 -8.74 8.00 -3.55
C ILE A 296 -8.51 8.91 -4.74
N LEU A 297 -7.44 8.65 -5.47
CA LEU A 297 -7.04 9.36 -6.68
C LEU A 297 -7.55 8.58 -7.90
N THR A 298 -8.13 9.28 -8.86
CA THR A 298 -8.36 8.76 -10.21
C THR A 298 -7.29 9.31 -11.12
N THR A 299 -6.68 8.45 -11.93
CA THR A 299 -5.52 8.79 -12.78
C THR A 299 -5.82 8.48 -14.24
N SER A 300 -4.88 8.84 -15.13
CA SER A 300 -4.71 8.15 -16.41
C SER A 300 -4.51 6.64 -16.21
N ASP A 301 -4.64 5.86 -17.29
CA ASP A 301 -4.45 4.41 -17.22
C ASP A 301 -3.02 4.06 -16.81
N LEU A 302 -2.91 3.33 -15.71
CA LEU A 302 -1.65 2.83 -15.20
C LEU A 302 -1.17 1.66 -16.04
N ASN A 303 0.11 1.70 -16.38
CA ASN A 303 0.79 0.62 -17.06
C ASN A 303 1.03 -0.56 -16.10
N PRO A 304 0.93 -1.81 -16.58
CA PRO A 304 1.20 -3.00 -15.78
C PRO A 304 2.69 -3.20 -15.50
N SER A 305 3.02 -3.83 -14.38
CA SER A 305 4.42 -4.09 -13.96
C SER A 305 5.29 -2.85 -13.78
N THR A 306 4.69 -1.67 -13.64
CA THR A 306 5.40 -0.39 -13.64
C THR A 306 5.56 0.13 -12.22
N ASP A 307 6.77 0.63 -11.92
CA ASP A 307 7.08 1.30 -10.66
C ASP A 307 6.66 2.77 -10.74
N TYR A 308 5.80 3.19 -9.82
CA TYR A 308 5.24 4.52 -9.74
C TYR A 308 5.61 5.19 -8.42
N THR A 309 5.75 6.50 -8.44
CA THR A 309 5.95 7.33 -7.24
C THR A 309 4.82 8.33 -7.12
N VAL A 310 4.05 8.25 -6.03
CA VAL A 310 3.11 9.29 -5.61
C VAL A 310 3.86 10.35 -4.82
N THR A 311 3.70 11.60 -5.20
CA THR A 311 4.23 12.76 -4.49
C THR A 311 3.07 13.61 -3.99
N TRP A 312 3.09 13.92 -2.70
CA TRP A 312 2.20 14.89 -2.05
C TRP A 312 3.04 15.80 -1.16
N LYS A 313 3.07 17.10 -1.47
CA LYS A 313 4.08 18.02 -0.92
C LYS A 313 5.49 17.45 -1.17
N ASP A 314 6.33 17.40 -0.14
CA ASP A 314 7.68 16.83 -0.21
C ASP A 314 7.70 15.31 0.05
N TYR A 315 6.56 14.69 0.35
CA TYR A 315 6.49 13.27 0.67
C TYR A 315 6.35 12.43 -0.61
N LYS A 316 7.27 11.50 -0.81
CA LYS A 316 7.26 10.52 -1.91
C LYS A 316 6.93 9.12 -1.37
N LYS A 317 6.06 8.40 -2.07
CA LYS A 317 5.71 7.00 -1.78
C LYS A 317 5.66 6.19 -3.07
N ASN A 318 6.40 5.08 -3.09
CA ASN A 318 6.46 4.21 -4.25
C ASN A 318 5.40 3.11 -4.15
N PHE A 319 4.83 2.74 -5.28
CA PHE A 319 4.00 1.56 -5.44
C PHE A 319 4.29 0.94 -6.80
N LYS A 320 4.00 -0.35 -6.96
CA LYS A 320 4.16 -1.06 -8.21
C LYS A 320 2.82 -1.63 -8.61
N THR A 321 2.42 -1.39 -9.85
CA THR A 321 1.24 -2.08 -10.40
C THR A 321 1.58 -3.54 -10.61
N GLU A 322 0.60 -4.41 -10.36
CA GLU A 322 0.77 -5.82 -10.64
C GLU A 322 0.99 -6.02 -12.14
N ALA A 323 1.67 -7.10 -12.49
CA ALA A 323 1.72 -7.52 -13.87
C ALA A 323 0.31 -7.88 -14.30
N VAL A 324 -0.29 -7.08 -15.18
CA VAL A 324 -1.40 -7.60 -15.99
C VAL A 324 -0.81 -8.75 -16.78
N ALA A 325 -1.36 -9.95 -16.60
CA ALA A 325 -0.97 -11.10 -17.39
C ALA A 325 -0.99 -10.67 -18.85
N ASP A 326 0.12 -10.86 -19.58
CA ASP A 326 0.17 -10.53 -21.00
C ASP A 326 -0.89 -11.37 -21.74
N THR A 327 -2.08 -10.80 -21.90
CA THR A 327 -3.22 -11.42 -22.58
C THR A 327 -3.14 -11.25 -24.08
N THR A 328 -2.12 -10.54 -24.59
CA THR A 328 -1.89 -10.50 -26.03
C THR A 328 -1.57 -11.89 -26.54
N GLY A 329 -0.96 -12.75 -25.71
CA GLY A 329 -0.41 -14.03 -26.13
C GLY A 329 0.65 -13.85 -27.20
N ILE A 330 1.43 -12.75 -27.18
CA ILE A 330 2.57 -12.50 -28.07
C ILE A 330 3.80 -12.31 -27.18
N LEU A 331 4.61 -13.37 -27.06
CA LEU A 331 5.88 -13.33 -26.35
C LEU A 331 6.99 -12.96 -27.35
N LEU A 332 7.62 -11.82 -27.16
CA LEU A 332 8.82 -11.40 -27.91
C LEU A 332 10.07 -11.91 -27.20
N TYR A 333 11.01 -12.44 -27.98
CA TYR A 333 12.30 -12.90 -27.45
C TYR A 333 13.37 -11.81 -27.46
N ASP A 334 13.30 -10.89 -28.43
CA ASP A 334 14.17 -9.74 -28.51
C ASP A 334 13.52 -8.60 -27.72
N THR A 335 14.17 -8.17 -26.62
CA THR A 335 13.63 -7.21 -25.64
C THR A 335 14.31 -5.86 -25.63
N ASP A 336 15.50 -5.75 -26.22
CA ASP A 336 16.37 -4.58 -26.13
C ASP A 336 16.39 -3.81 -27.45
N VAL A 337 16.66 -2.50 -27.39
CA VAL A 337 16.90 -1.67 -28.57
C VAL A 337 18.19 -2.12 -29.26
N SER A 338 18.23 -2.10 -30.59
CA SER A 338 19.42 -2.50 -31.36
C SER A 338 19.92 -1.40 -32.29
N TYR A 339 21.24 -1.36 -32.47
CA TYR A 339 21.97 -0.46 -33.37
C TYR A 339 22.74 -1.31 -34.38
N LEU A 340 22.40 -1.22 -35.66
CA LEU A 340 22.89 -2.08 -36.73
C LEU A 340 23.42 -1.25 -37.91
N GLU A 341 24.23 -1.87 -38.75
CA GLU A 341 24.64 -1.30 -40.03
C GLU A 341 23.53 -1.47 -41.08
N THR A 342 23.42 -0.56 -42.05
CA THR A 342 22.41 -0.63 -43.13
C THR A 342 22.48 -1.94 -43.93
N SER A 343 23.68 -2.50 -44.09
CA SER A 343 23.89 -3.81 -44.75
C SER A 343 23.48 -5.01 -43.90
N ASN A 344 23.17 -4.81 -42.62
CA ASN A 344 22.79 -5.89 -41.70
C ASN A 344 21.28 -6.09 -41.68
N ASN A 345 20.90 -7.29 -41.28
CA ASN A 345 19.50 -7.66 -41.08
C ASN A 345 19.21 -7.77 -39.58
N HIS A 346 18.02 -7.35 -39.15
CA HIS A 346 17.52 -7.68 -37.81
C HIS A 346 16.49 -8.79 -37.90
N ILE A 347 16.70 -9.86 -37.14
CA ILE A 347 15.75 -10.95 -36.97
C ILE A 347 14.96 -10.77 -35.67
N TYR A 348 13.64 -10.60 -35.79
CA TYR A 348 12.74 -10.62 -34.64
C TYR A 348 12.09 -11.98 -34.48
N ARG A 349 12.00 -12.45 -33.23
CA ARG A 349 11.33 -13.70 -32.90
C ARG A 349 10.20 -13.48 -31.90
N ALA A 350 9.06 -14.11 -32.17
CA ALA A 350 7.93 -14.15 -31.25
C ALA A 350 7.31 -15.56 -31.17
N ASN A 351 6.76 -15.90 -30.02
CA ASN A 351 5.84 -17.03 -29.86
C ASN A 351 4.44 -16.50 -29.57
N ILE A 352 3.46 -16.98 -30.31
CA ILE A 352 2.10 -16.46 -30.31
C ILE A 352 1.13 -17.57 -29.88
N THR A 353 0.33 -17.31 -28.86
CA THR A 353 -0.63 -18.25 -28.26
C THR A 353 -2.05 -17.70 -28.27
N ASN A 354 -3.04 -18.59 -28.30
CA ASN A 354 -4.44 -18.27 -28.04
C ASN A 354 -4.64 -17.98 -26.53
N SER A 355 -5.82 -17.46 -26.17
CA SER A 355 -6.17 -17.18 -24.78
C SER A 355 -6.18 -18.40 -23.86
N ASP A 356 -6.28 -19.61 -24.42
CA ASP A 356 -6.21 -20.88 -23.69
C ASP A 356 -4.78 -21.44 -23.56
N GLY A 357 -3.78 -20.69 -24.06
CA GLY A 357 -2.36 -21.08 -24.05
C GLY A 357 -1.93 -22.02 -25.18
N SER A 358 -2.86 -22.46 -26.05
CA SER A 358 -2.51 -23.24 -27.23
C SER A 358 -1.78 -22.38 -28.28
N PRO A 359 -0.94 -22.96 -29.16
CA PRO A 359 -0.35 -22.25 -30.30
C PRO A 359 -1.39 -21.50 -31.13
N TYR A 360 -1.17 -20.21 -31.40
CA TYR A 360 -1.96 -19.45 -32.35
C TYR A 360 -1.52 -19.85 -33.77
N VAL A 361 -2.40 -20.47 -34.54
CA VAL A 361 -2.16 -20.85 -35.95
C VAL A 361 -3.10 -20.01 -36.83
N GLY A 362 -2.65 -18.84 -37.25
CA GLY A 362 -3.50 -17.86 -37.94
C GLY A 362 -2.71 -16.71 -38.55
N ARG A 363 -3.42 -15.74 -39.12
CA ARG A 363 -2.81 -14.58 -39.79
C ARG A 363 -2.28 -13.59 -38.77
N VAL A 364 -1.10 -13.05 -39.05
CA VAL A 364 -0.44 -12.01 -38.29
C VAL A 364 0.01 -10.92 -39.25
N ARG A 365 -0.33 -9.67 -38.93
CA ARG A 365 0.17 -8.48 -39.62
C ARG A 365 1.41 -7.97 -38.90
N ILE A 366 2.44 -7.68 -39.67
CA ILE A 366 3.65 -6.97 -39.26
C ILE A 366 3.63 -5.62 -39.95
N THR A 367 3.74 -4.53 -39.20
CA THR A 367 3.83 -3.16 -39.73
C THR A 367 5.09 -2.51 -39.21
N LEU A 368 5.89 -1.92 -40.10
CA LEU A 368 7.08 -1.14 -39.78
C LEU A 368 6.70 0.33 -39.66
N THR A 369 7.00 0.94 -38.51
CA THR A 369 6.78 2.37 -38.27
C THR A 369 8.10 3.07 -37.98
N GLU A 370 8.28 4.27 -38.50
CA GLU A 370 9.44 5.10 -38.13
C GLU A 370 9.31 5.53 -36.66
N ALA A 371 10.44 5.49 -35.95
CA ALA A 371 10.56 5.99 -34.59
C ALA A 371 11.92 6.72 -34.47
N ASN A 372 12.12 7.70 -35.35
CA ASN A 372 13.30 8.55 -35.37
C ASN A 372 13.16 9.64 -34.28
N PRO A 373 14.08 9.72 -33.30
CA PRO A 373 14.02 10.74 -32.26
C PRO A 373 14.34 12.17 -32.74
N ALA A 374 14.82 12.34 -34.00
CA ALA A 374 15.37 13.59 -34.52
C ALA A 374 14.46 14.39 -35.46
N THR A 375 13.63 13.74 -36.28
CA THR A 375 13.03 14.36 -37.47
C THR A 375 11.51 14.51 -37.43
N GLU A 376 10.81 13.96 -36.44
CA GLU A 376 9.33 13.95 -36.36
C GLU A 376 8.62 13.47 -37.66
N THR A 377 9.32 12.70 -38.52
CA THR A 377 8.76 12.13 -39.76
C THR A 377 8.05 10.81 -39.49
N THR A 378 7.18 10.38 -40.42
CA THR A 378 6.33 9.18 -40.27
C THR A 378 6.69 8.03 -41.23
N SER A 379 7.86 8.04 -41.88
CA SER A 379 8.19 7.12 -42.98
C SER A 379 9.61 6.55 -42.86
N THR A 380 9.69 5.26 -42.56
CA THR A 380 10.95 4.50 -42.54
C THR A 380 11.34 4.09 -43.96
N THR A 381 12.62 3.82 -44.25
CA THR A 381 13.05 3.10 -45.47
C THR A 381 13.22 1.60 -45.22
N ALA A 382 13.01 1.13 -43.99
CA ALA A 382 13.12 -0.28 -43.66
C ALA A 382 11.99 -1.08 -44.31
N VAL A 383 12.29 -2.33 -44.65
CA VAL A 383 11.40 -3.27 -45.33
C VAL A 383 11.48 -4.63 -44.66
N ILE A 384 10.37 -5.35 -44.72
CA ILE A 384 10.31 -6.75 -44.29
C ILE A 384 10.84 -7.59 -45.44
N THR A 385 11.99 -8.21 -45.26
CA THR A 385 12.65 -9.01 -46.31
C THR A 385 12.16 -10.45 -46.31
N SER A 386 11.77 -10.97 -45.15
CA SER A 386 11.10 -12.26 -45.04
C SER A 386 10.33 -12.38 -43.74
N ALA A 387 9.28 -13.20 -43.73
CA ALA A 387 8.62 -13.62 -42.51
C ALA A 387 8.10 -15.06 -42.63
N ASN A 388 8.48 -15.94 -41.69
CA ASN A 388 8.10 -17.36 -41.67
C ASN A 388 8.25 -18.08 -43.02
N GLY A 389 9.33 -17.80 -43.76
CA GLY A 389 9.59 -18.41 -45.07
C GLY A 389 8.78 -17.82 -46.23
N HIS A 390 7.88 -16.87 -45.98
CA HIS A 390 7.31 -16.02 -47.03
C HIS A 390 8.37 -14.99 -47.47
N ILE A 391 8.73 -15.04 -48.75
CA ILE A 391 9.59 -14.06 -49.41
C ILE A 391 8.69 -13.31 -50.40
N GLY A 392 8.22 -12.14 -49.97
CA GLY A 392 7.44 -11.22 -50.80
C GLY A 392 8.34 -10.13 -51.41
N ASN A 393 7.72 -9.17 -52.09
CA ASN A 393 8.42 -7.91 -52.38
C ASN A 393 8.75 -7.21 -51.05
N ALA A 394 9.88 -6.50 -51.01
CA ALA A 394 10.27 -5.70 -49.86
C ALA A 394 9.20 -4.62 -49.58
N GLU A 395 8.43 -4.81 -48.51
CA GLU A 395 7.29 -3.98 -48.14
C GLU A 395 7.36 -3.61 -46.64
N GLN A 396 6.67 -2.52 -46.27
CA GLN A 396 6.61 -2.03 -44.87
C GLN A 396 5.48 -2.65 -44.06
N GLU A 397 4.54 -3.30 -44.73
CA GLU A 397 3.49 -4.10 -44.10
C GLU A 397 3.50 -5.47 -44.75
N LEU A 398 3.43 -6.53 -43.93
CA LEU A 398 3.33 -7.89 -44.43
C LEU A 398 2.38 -8.70 -43.55
N THR A 399 1.50 -9.48 -44.19
CA THR A 399 0.65 -10.44 -43.50
C THR A 399 1.14 -11.86 -43.76
N VAL A 400 1.46 -12.60 -42.71
CA VAL A 400 1.91 -14.00 -42.77
C VAL A 400 1.15 -14.90 -41.80
N TYR A 401 1.34 -16.21 -41.92
CA TYR A 401 0.86 -17.17 -40.95
C TYR A 401 1.98 -17.54 -39.96
N THR A 402 1.60 -17.77 -38.71
CA THR A 402 2.46 -18.45 -37.74
C THR A 402 2.71 -19.91 -38.14
N ASP A 403 3.78 -20.50 -37.60
CA ASP A 403 3.99 -21.95 -37.73
C ASP A 403 2.99 -22.75 -36.87
N GLN A 404 3.03 -24.09 -36.96
CA GLN A 404 2.15 -24.98 -36.20
C GLN A 404 2.31 -24.88 -34.67
N ASN A 405 3.42 -24.29 -34.21
CA ASN A 405 3.73 -24.07 -32.79
C ASN A 405 3.51 -22.60 -32.37
N GLY A 406 2.93 -21.78 -33.26
CA GLY A 406 2.64 -20.38 -32.99
C GLY A 406 3.85 -19.46 -33.11
N ASN A 407 4.98 -19.93 -33.65
CA ASN A 407 6.16 -19.10 -33.80
C ASN A 407 6.04 -18.17 -35.00
N LEU A 408 6.57 -16.96 -34.81
CA LEU A 408 6.78 -15.96 -35.83
C LEU A 408 8.25 -15.55 -35.81
N THR A 409 8.90 -15.66 -36.95
CA THR A 409 10.22 -15.06 -37.19
C THR A 409 10.10 -14.16 -38.41
N PHE A 410 10.54 -12.92 -38.29
CA PHE A 410 10.61 -12.02 -39.42
C PHE A 410 11.93 -11.26 -39.43
N ILE A 411 12.36 -10.91 -40.63
CA ILE A 411 13.60 -10.24 -40.89
C ILE A 411 13.27 -8.88 -41.48
N ILE A 412 13.87 -7.84 -40.91
CA ILE A 412 13.84 -6.51 -41.47
C ILE A 412 15.25 -6.13 -41.94
N ALA A 413 15.29 -5.31 -42.96
CA ALA A 413 16.50 -4.68 -43.49
C ALA A 413 16.16 -3.28 -43.99
N THR A 414 17.16 -2.51 -44.36
CA THR A 414 16.94 -1.27 -45.12
C THR A 414 16.59 -1.60 -46.58
N ALA A 415 15.81 -0.73 -47.25
CA ALA A 415 15.54 -0.90 -48.69
C ALA A 415 16.79 -0.69 -49.56
N ASP A 416 17.74 0.12 -49.07
CA ASP A 416 19.06 0.33 -49.65
C ASP A 416 20.12 0.52 -48.55
N ASP A 417 21.39 0.29 -48.88
CA ASP A 417 22.51 0.47 -47.96
C ASP A 417 22.92 1.94 -47.80
N ALA A 418 22.28 2.86 -48.54
CA ALA A 418 22.73 4.22 -48.76
C ALA A 418 22.17 5.24 -47.75
N SER A 419 21.14 4.88 -46.98
CA SER A 419 20.51 5.79 -46.01
C SER A 419 20.22 5.11 -44.68
N ALA A 420 20.57 5.78 -43.58
CA ALA A 420 20.16 5.39 -42.24
C ALA A 420 18.64 5.39 -42.07
N THR A 421 18.13 4.53 -41.19
CA THR A 421 16.70 4.46 -40.90
C THR A 421 16.39 3.92 -39.51
N TYR A 422 15.25 4.33 -38.98
CA TYR A 422 14.77 4.02 -37.64
C TYR A 422 13.47 3.24 -37.77
N VAL A 423 13.32 2.13 -37.07
CA VAL A 423 12.14 1.26 -37.26
C VAL A 423 11.71 0.53 -36.00
N GLN A 424 10.43 0.70 -35.66
CA GLN A 424 9.75 -0.04 -34.61
C GLN A 424 8.64 -0.91 -35.23
N PRO A 425 8.81 -2.26 -35.22
CA PRO A 425 7.76 -3.17 -35.69
C PRO A 425 6.56 -3.25 -34.75
N ILE A 426 5.37 -3.44 -35.34
CA ILE A 426 4.12 -3.78 -34.66
C ILE A 426 3.65 -5.15 -35.15
N ILE A 427 3.39 -6.08 -34.22
CA ILE A 427 2.86 -7.42 -34.51
C ILE A 427 1.40 -7.46 -34.07
N GLN A 428 0.47 -7.75 -34.98
CA GLN A 428 -0.97 -7.79 -34.72
C GLN A 428 -1.58 -9.12 -35.17
N LYS A 429 -2.31 -9.78 -34.27
CA LYS A 429 -3.19 -10.89 -34.66
C LYS A 429 -4.33 -10.36 -35.53
N LEU A 430 -4.62 -11.02 -36.64
CA LEU A 430 -5.77 -10.63 -37.48
C LEU A 430 -7.00 -11.50 -37.24
N ASP A 431 -6.82 -12.70 -36.69
CA ASP A 431 -7.90 -13.62 -36.37
C ASP A 431 -8.10 -13.69 -34.85
N GLY A 432 -9.35 -13.87 -34.40
CA GLY A 432 -9.67 -13.93 -32.97
C GLY A 432 -9.65 -12.56 -32.29
N ASN A 433 -8.87 -12.42 -31.20
CA ASN A 433 -8.91 -11.26 -30.30
C ASN A 433 -8.23 -9.98 -30.82
N GLN A 434 -7.59 -10.06 -31.99
CA GLN A 434 -6.92 -8.97 -32.70
C GLN A 434 -5.90 -8.15 -31.88
N LYS A 435 -5.33 -8.74 -30.82
CA LYS A 435 -4.35 -8.07 -29.98
C LYS A 435 -3.04 -7.79 -30.73
N SER A 436 -2.38 -6.71 -30.36
CA SER A 436 -1.11 -6.27 -30.96
C SER A 436 -0.05 -5.97 -29.90
N LYS A 437 1.22 -6.08 -30.29
CA LYS A 437 2.38 -5.76 -29.46
C LYS A 437 3.46 -5.05 -30.28
N ARG A 438 4.07 -4.00 -29.73
CA ARG A 438 5.23 -3.32 -30.32
C ARG A 438 6.50 -4.08 -29.96
N ALA A 439 7.40 -4.23 -30.92
CA ALA A 439 8.73 -4.75 -30.68
C ALA A 439 9.71 -3.63 -30.28
N PRO A 440 10.89 -3.97 -29.73
CA PRO A 440 11.94 -3.00 -29.49
C PRO A 440 12.40 -2.30 -30.79
N LEU A 441 12.93 -1.09 -30.64
CA LEU A 441 13.40 -0.25 -31.73
C LEU A 441 14.69 -0.79 -32.37
N THR A 442 14.81 -0.68 -33.68
CA THR A 442 16.06 -0.90 -34.41
C THR A 442 16.49 0.36 -35.13
N HIS A 443 17.78 0.69 -35.01
CA HIS A 443 18.44 1.75 -35.73
C HIS A 443 19.40 1.16 -36.76
N PHE A 444 19.32 1.61 -38.00
CA PHE A 444 20.26 1.25 -39.07
C PHE A 444 21.11 2.45 -39.45
N PHE A 445 22.44 2.29 -39.44
CA PHE A 445 23.42 3.32 -39.78
C PHE A 445 24.31 2.87 -40.92
N GLN A 446 24.67 3.77 -41.82
CA GLN A 446 25.59 3.47 -42.92
C GLN A 446 27.01 3.32 -42.39
N LEU A 447 27.71 2.22 -42.71
CA LEU A 447 29.11 2.07 -42.34
C LEU A 447 30.00 2.99 -43.18
N GLN A 448 30.86 3.80 -42.54
CA GLN A 448 31.87 4.59 -43.25
C GLN A 448 33.12 3.73 -43.54
N ASN A 449 33.35 3.35 -44.80
CA ASN A 449 34.33 2.32 -45.19
C ASN A 449 35.23 2.69 -46.39
N THR A 450 35.27 3.95 -46.78
CA THR A 450 36.07 4.41 -47.91
C THR A 450 37.55 4.54 -47.51
N SER A 451 38.46 4.15 -48.42
CA SER A 451 39.90 3.98 -48.15
C SER A 451 40.74 5.26 -48.11
N ASP A 452 40.11 6.42 -48.27
CA ASP A 452 40.79 7.71 -48.20
C ASP A 452 40.72 8.27 -46.76
N VAL A 453 41.63 9.18 -46.41
CA VAL A 453 41.58 9.88 -45.11
C VAL A 453 40.33 10.78 -45.07
N TYR A 454 39.51 10.66 -44.02
CA TYR A 454 38.32 11.49 -43.83
C TYR A 454 38.55 12.56 -42.78
N GLU A 455 38.45 13.82 -43.16
CA GLU A 455 38.25 14.89 -42.19
C GLU A 455 36.74 14.96 -41.87
N LEU A 456 36.36 14.33 -40.77
CA LEU A 456 35.01 14.38 -40.23
C LEU A 456 34.86 15.66 -39.40
N ASN A 457 33.74 16.34 -39.59
CA ASN A 457 33.26 17.36 -38.67
C ASN A 457 31.83 16.99 -38.29
N ILE A 458 31.71 16.25 -37.19
CA ILE A 458 30.45 15.79 -36.65
C ILE A 458 29.89 16.93 -35.80
N VAL A 459 28.78 17.51 -36.26
CA VAL A 459 28.03 18.56 -35.54
C VAL A 459 26.58 18.09 -35.49
N SER A 460 26.36 17.00 -34.77
CA SER A 460 25.07 16.32 -34.70
C SER A 460 24.43 16.46 -33.33
N PRO A 461 23.11 16.72 -33.25
CA PRO A 461 22.40 16.67 -31.97
C PRO A 461 22.28 15.25 -31.40
N TYR A 462 22.69 14.21 -32.13
CA TYR A 462 22.61 12.82 -31.68
C TYR A 462 23.92 12.08 -31.96
N ILE A 463 24.69 11.80 -30.91
CA ILE A 463 25.94 11.03 -30.95
C ILE A 463 25.77 9.85 -29.99
N PHE A 464 25.78 8.64 -30.53
CA PHE A 464 25.67 7.41 -29.72
C PHE A 464 26.97 6.63 -29.76
N MET A 465 27.26 5.89 -28.68
CA MET A 465 28.41 5.02 -28.58
C MET A 465 27.97 3.60 -28.22
N GLU A 466 28.56 2.61 -28.88
CA GLU A 466 28.44 1.19 -28.50
C GLU A 466 29.78 0.51 -28.72
N GLU A 467 30.37 0.00 -27.64
CA GLU A 467 31.72 -0.58 -27.63
C GLU A 467 32.74 0.34 -28.30
N ASN A 468 33.23 -0.04 -29.49
CA ASN A 468 34.24 0.68 -30.24
C ASN A 468 33.69 1.49 -31.42
N TYR A 469 32.40 1.82 -31.38
CA TYR A 469 31.72 2.51 -32.46
C TYR A 469 31.06 3.80 -31.99
N LEU A 470 31.16 4.80 -32.86
CA LEU A 470 30.43 6.05 -32.77
C LEU A 470 29.39 6.10 -33.89
N PHE A 471 28.14 6.42 -33.54
CA PHE A 471 27.03 6.52 -34.48
C PHE A 471 26.53 7.96 -34.48
N SER A 472 26.57 8.61 -35.65
CA SER A 472 26.15 10.00 -35.80
C SER A 472 25.88 10.33 -37.26
N ASP A 473 24.94 11.25 -37.51
CA ASP A 473 24.59 11.75 -38.85
C ASP A 473 24.27 10.65 -39.88
N GLY A 474 23.69 9.54 -39.40
CA GLY A 474 23.36 8.38 -40.22
C GLY A 474 24.54 7.48 -40.56
N PHE A 475 25.74 7.77 -40.05
CA PHE A 475 26.93 6.96 -40.22
C PHE A 475 27.33 6.23 -38.94
N LYS A 476 28.00 5.10 -39.13
CA LYS A 476 28.69 4.32 -38.10
C LYS A 476 30.20 4.40 -38.37
N PHE A 477 30.93 4.86 -37.37
CA PHE A 477 32.39 4.97 -37.39
C PHE A 477 32.98 4.01 -36.37
N LYS A 478 34.08 3.35 -36.73
CA LYS A 478 34.78 2.41 -35.85
C LYS A 478 36.10 3.01 -35.41
N TRP A 479 36.29 3.20 -34.12
CA TRP A 479 37.62 3.52 -33.59
C TRP A 479 38.37 2.24 -33.21
N ASP A 480 39.70 2.30 -33.26
CA ASP A 480 40.59 1.20 -32.91
C ASP A 480 41.41 1.47 -31.63
N SER A 481 42.29 0.54 -31.26
CA SER A 481 43.09 0.65 -30.04
C SER A 481 44.29 1.59 -30.14
N ASN A 482 44.68 1.98 -31.35
CA ASN A 482 45.82 2.85 -31.67
C ASN A 482 45.40 4.29 -31.95
N ASP A 483 44.10 4.54 -32.10
CA ASP A 483 43.49 5.85 -32.21
C ASP A 483 43.84 6.76 -31.02
N LEU A 484 43.91 8.05 -31.33
CA LEU A 484 44.25 9.09 -30.37
C LEU A 484 43.05 10.00 -30.11
N PHE A 485 42.73 10.18 -28.84
CA PHE A 485 41.57 10.96 -28.39
C PHE A 485 42.03 12.27 -27.77
N PHE A 486 41.31 13.35 -28.08
CA PHE A 486 41.62 14.70 -27.65
C PHE A 486 40.36 15.44 -27.19
N ILE A 487 40.51 16.31 -26.20
CA ILE A 487 39.51 17.30 -25.81
C ILE A 487 40.17 18.66 -25.93
N HIS A 488 39.63 19.54 -26.79
CA HIS A 488 40.19 20.84 -27.13
C HIS A 488 41.69 20.77 -27.52
N GLY A 489 42.07 19.72 -28.25
CA GLY A 489 43.45 19.49 -28.70
C GLY A 489 44.40 18.96 -27.62
N GLN A 490 43.93 18.66 -26.40
CA GLN A 490 44.71 17.96 -25.38
C GLN A 490 44.43 16.46 -25.42
N GLN A 491 45.48 15.66 -25.55
CA GLN A 491 45.33 14.21 -25.62
C GLN A 491 44.82 13.65 -24.28
N VAL A 492 43.79 12.81 -24.34
CA VAL A 492 43.17 12.13 -23.21
C VAL A 492 43.11 10.62 -23.47
N SER A 493 42.76 9.83 -22.45
CA SER A 493 42.42 8.42 -22.67
C SER A 493 41.07 8.30 -23.38
N GLN A 494 40.85 7.17 -24.05
CA GLN A 494 39.56 6.82 -24.64
C GLN A 494 38.42 6.93 -23.60
N GLU A 495 38.59 6.36 -22.41
CA GLU A 495 37.58 6.42 -21.33
C GLU A 495 37.21 7.87 -20.93
N VAL A 496 38.21 8.77 -20.87
CA VAL A 496 37.98 10.18 -20.56
C VAL A 496 37.27 10.88 -21.70
N PHE A 497 37.61 10.55 -22.95
CA PHE A 497 36.92 11.05 -24.14
C PHE A 497 35.47 10.58 -24.20
N GLU A 498 35.21 9.28 -24.01
CA GLU A 498 33.87 8.70 -23.98
C GLU A 498 33.00 9.31 -22.88
N THR A 499 33.60 9.62 -21.72
CA THR A 499 32.89 10.29 -20.62
C THR A 499 32.57 11.76 -20.94
N ALA A 500 33.45 12.43 -21.68
CA ALA A 500 33.28 13.84 -22.04
C ALA A 500 32.34 14.02 -23.24
N LEU A 501 32.29 13.04 -24.15
CA LEU A 501 31.48 13.10 -25.35
C LEU A 501 29.99 13.08 -25.00
N SER A 502 29.28 14.10 -25.44
CA SER A 502 27.84 14.26 -25.26
C SER A 502 27.15 14.63 -26.57
N ASN A 503 25.81 14.46 -26.60
CA ASN A 503 25.01 14.87 -27.74
C ASN A 503 25.23 16.36 -28.03
N GLY A 504 25.34 16.75 -29.31
CA GLY A 504 25.57 18.14 -29.70
C GLY A 504 27.03 18.59 -29.70
N ASP A 505 27.97 17.79 -29.18
CA ASP A 505 29.40 18.07 -29.30
C ASP A 505 29.85 18.19 -30.75
N SER A 506 30.81 19.09 -30.99
CA SER A 506 31.49 19.17 -32.28
C SER A 506 32.75 18.32 -32.24
N VAL A 507 32.72 17.16 -32.88
CA VAL A 507 33.86 16.27 -32.98
C VAL A 507 34.50 16.43 -34.35
N THR A 508 35.76 16.86 -34.37
CA THR A 508 36.58 16.72 -35.58
C THR A 508 37.35 15.42 -35.49
N SER A 509 37.36 14.66 -36.56
CA SER A 509 38.21 13.49 -36.66
C SER A 509 38.98 13.47 -37.95
N VAL A 510 40.24 13.05 -37.89
CA VAL A 510 40.94 12.50 -39.06
C VAL A 510 40.70 11.00 -38.95
N TYR A 511 39.69 10.52 -39.65
CA TYR A 511 39.22 9.15 -39.57
C TYR A 511 39.87 8.29 -40.64
N GLU A 512 40.41 7.14 -40.23
CA GLU A 512 41.06 6.16 -41.08
C GLU A 512 40.42 4.78 -40.92
N THR A 513 40.26 4.06 -42.03
CA THR A 513 39.61 2.74 -42.04
C THR A 513 40.59 1.58 -41.97
N ASP A 514 41.87 1.82 -42.26
CA ASP A 514 42.95 0.84 -42.09
C ASP A 514 43.38 0.77 -40.63
N VAL A 515 43.29 -0.43 -40.05
CA VAL A 515 43.63 -0.70 -38.65
C VAL A 515 45.11 -0.49 -38.32
N GLU A 516 45.99 -0.35 -39.31
CA GLU A 516 47.40 0.00 -39.09
C GLU A 516 47.63 1.53 -38.99
N ASN A 517 46.64 2.34 -39.40
CA ASN A 517 46.71 3.79 -39.35
C ASN A 517 46.06 4.33 -38.07
N ILE A 518 46.41 5.57 -37.69
CA ILE A 518 45.90 6.20 -36.47
C ILE A 518 44.81 7.19 -36.87
N SER A 519 43.57 6.93 -36.44
CA SER A 519 42.55 7.97 -36.42
C SER A 519 42.76 8.92 -35.25
N THR A 520 42.39 10.17 -35.43
CA THR A 520 42.36 11.14 -34.34
C THR A 520 40.92 11.57 -34.11
N TRP A 521 40.51 11.66 -32.85
CA TRP A 521 39.18 12.11 -32.45
C TRP A 521 39.32 13.28 -31.50
N ASN A 522 38.74 14.42 -31.83
CA ASN A 522 38.90 15.63 -31.03
C ASN A 522 37.56 16.32 -30.80
N ILE A 523 37.12 16.38 -29.54
CA ILE A 523 36.01 17.25 -29.15
C ILE A 523 36.54 18.68 -29.25
N THR A 524 36.12 19.39 -30.30
CA THR A 524 36.57 20.75 -30.60
C THR A 524 35.71 21.80 -29.92
N SER A 525 34.41 21.56 -29.88
CA SER A 525 33.45 22.28 -29.06
C SER A 525 32.75 21.26 -28.19
N ASP A 526 33.02 21.34 -26.89
CA ASP A 526 32.25 20.65 -25.88
C ASP A 526 30.98 21.47 -25.70
N VAL A 527 29.90 20.97 -26.29
CA VAL A 527 28.56 21.36 -25.93
C VAL A 527 28.16 20.33 -24.92
N THR A 528 28.57 20.50 -23.66
CA THR A 528 28.00 19.74 -22.56
C THR A 528 26.52 20.07 -22.55
N GLU A 529 25.73 19.29 -23.27
CA GLU A 529 24.33 19.57 -23.48
C GLU A 529 23.70 19.46 -22.10
N ALA A 530 23.24 20.61 -21.59
CA ALA A 530 22.47 20.64 -20.38
C ALA A 530 21.34 19.63 -20.55
N ALA A 531 21.22 18.68 -19.61
CA ALA A 531 20.24 17.62 -19.67
C ALA A 531 18.89 18.19 -20.12
N LYS A 532 18.28 17.51 -21.09
CA LYS A 532 17.08 17.97 -21.77
C LYS A 532 16.05 18.42 -20.73
N LEU A 533 15.60 19.67 -20.87
CA LEU A 533 14.49 20.17 -20.09
C LEU A 533 13.20 19.51 -20.58
N GLU A 534 12.50 18.82 -19.69
CA GLU A 534 11.20 18.24 -19.97
C GLU A 534 10.19 18.66 -18.91
N ILE A 535 8.94 18.84 -19.29
CA ILE A 535 7.81 18.91 -18.35
C ILE A 535 7.22 17.50 -18.31
N THR A 536 7.25 16.87 -17.13
CA THR A 536 6.80 15.48 -16.92
C THR A 536 5.54 15.38 -16.07
N ASN A 537 5.03 16.51 -15.58
CA ASN A 537 3.69 16.63 -15.02
C ASN A 537 3.04 17.92 -15.57
N PRO A 538 1.97 17.82 -16.39
CA PRO A 538 1.19 16.61 -16.73
C PRO A 538 1.99 15.56 -17.52
N ALA A 539 1.49 14.32 -17.51
CA ALA A 539 2.18 13.18 -18.13
C ALA A 539 2.21 13.24 -19.66
N HIS A 540 1.21 13.86 -20.25
CA HIS A 540 1.10 14.11 -21.68
C HIS A 540 0.54 15.51 -21.93
N THR A 541 0.70 15.98 -23.16
CA THR A 541 0.22 17.29 -23.60
C THR A 541 -0.35 17.20 -25.01
N PRO A 542 -1.52 17.81 -25.28
CA PRO A 542 -2.40 18.47 -24.31
C PRO A 542 -3.12 17.46 -23.41
N VAL A 543 -3.53 17.91 -22.21
CA VAL A 543 -4.40 17.13 -21.31
C VAL A 543 -5.60 17.96 -20.89
N THR A 544 -6.77 17.34 -20.77
CA THR A 544 -7.97 17.95 -20.18
C THR A 544 -8.01 17.74 -18.68
N TYR A 545 -8.42 18.77 -17.94
CA TYR A 545 -8.43 18.78 -16.48
C TYR A 545 -9.54 19.70 -15.96
N ASP A 546 -10.20 19.33 -14.86
CA ASP A 546 -11.25 20.16 -14.24
C ASP A 546 -10.86 20.43 -12.77
N GLY A 547 -10.13 21.52 -12.55
CA GLY A 547 -9.58 21.83 -11.24
C GLY A 547 -8.83 23.15 -11.21
N SER A 548 -8.88 23.82 -10.05
CA SER A 548 -8.40 25.19 -9.91
C SER A 548 -6.88 25.33 -9.84
N SER A 549 -6.16 24.24 -9.51
CA SER A 549 -4.71 24.24 -9.37
C SER A 549 -4.06 22.95 -9.89
N TYR A 550 -2.78 23.03 -10.24
CA TYR A 550 -1.99 21.90 -10.75
C TYR A 550 -0.52 22.00 -10.33
N ILE A 551 0.15 20.86 -10.10
CA ILE A 551 1.60 20.83 -9.88
C ILE A 551 2.34 20.73 -11.22
N ILE A 552 3.14 21.75 -11.56
CA ILE A 552 4.02 21.68 -12.73
C ILE A 552 5.41 21.23 -12.29
N SER A 553 5.94 20.21 -12.96
CA SER A 553 7.24 19.63 -12.64
C SER A 553 7.85 18.92 -13.84
N GLY A 554 9.13 18.62 -13.76
CA GLY A 554 9.88 18.09 -14.88
C GLY A 554 11.27 17.61 -14.53
N THR A 555 12.06 17.33 -15.55
CA THR A 555 13.50 17.03 -15.46
C THR A 555 14.30 18.10 -16.21
N ALA A 556 15.54 18.35 -15.79
CA ALA A 556 16.46 19.34 -16.37
C ALA A 556 17.89 19.09 -15.89
N GLN A 557 18.86 19.92 -16.31
CA GLN A 557 20.24 19.82 -15.85
C GLN A 557 20.36 20.09 -14.34
N ALA A 558 20.96 19.15 -13.60
CA ALA A 558 21.17 19.27 -12.17
C ALA A 558 21.93 20.56 -11.81
N GLY A 559 21.46 21.26 -10.77
CA GLY A 559 22.03 22.54 -10.32
C GLY A 559 21.62 23.77 -11.14
N TYR A 560 20.86 23.62 -12.22
CA TYR A 560 20.34 24.75 -13.01
C TYR A 560 19.08 25.32 -12.35
N SER A 561 18.54 26.39 -12.94
CA SER A 561 17.22 26.92 -12.59
C SER A 561 16.27 26.90 -13.79
N VAL A 562 15.00 26.64 -13.56
CA VAL A 562 13.96 26.59 -14.59
C VAL A 562 12.97 27.71 -14.36
N LYS A 563 12.80 28.61 -15.34
CA LYS A 563 11.71 29.59 -15.36
C LYS A 563 10.56 29.06 -16.18
N VAL A 564 9.35 29.17 -15.65
CA VAL A 564 8.13 28.74 -16.35
C VAL A 564 7.21 29.93 -16.56
N TYR A 565 6.61 29.94 -17.75
CA TYR A 565 5.61 30.89 -18.19
C TYR A 565 4.31 30.15 -18.49
N ARG A 566 3.18 30.80 -18.29
CA ARG A 566 1.86 30.32 -18.69
C ARG A 566 1.21 31.34 -19.60
N ASN A 567 0.86 30.97 -20.83
CA ASN A 567 0.31 31.87 -21.84
C ASN A 567 1.16 33.15 -21.96
N SER A 568 2.49 32.98 -22.03
CA SER A 568 3.51 34.03 -22.05
C SER A 568 3.64 34.92 -20.81
N VAL A 569 2.97 34.59 -19.70
CA VAL A 569 3.09 35.28 -18.40
C VAL A 569 3.98 34.49 -17.46
N PHE A 570 5.00 35.13 -16.86
CA PHE A 570 5.88 34.48 -15.89
C PHE A 570 5.10 34.01 -14.65
N ILE A 571 5.24 32.73 -14.28
CA ILE A 571 4.56 32.14 -13.11
C ILE A 571 5.51 31.74 -11.98
N GLY A 572 6.79 31.48 -12.27
CA GLY A 572 7.76 31.16 -11.22
C GLY A 572 9.09 30.60 -11.72
N THR A 573 10.01 30.42 -10.77
CA THR A 573 11.32 29.79 -10.97
C THR A 573 11.50 28.61 -10.02
N ALA A 574 11.95 27.46 -10.53
CA ALA A 574 12.32 26.28 -9.77
C ALA A 574 13.84 26.07 -9.81
N LYS A 575 14.42 25.50 -8.75
CA LYS A 575 15.77 24.94 -8.81
C LYS A 575 15.69 23.47 -9.19
N VAL A 576 16.64 23.03 -10.01
CA VAL A 576 16.81 21.62 -10.35
C VAL A 576 17.68 20.97 -9.28
N ASP A 577 17.22 19.86 -8.71
CA ASP A 577 17.96 19.13 -7.69
C ASP A 577 19.12 18.31 -8.28
N GLU A 578 19.86 17.62 -7.41
CA GLU A 578 21.02 16.80 -7.80
C GLU A 578 20.63 15.58 -8.66
N GLN A 579 19.36 15.19 -8.66
CA GLN A 579 18.83 14.09 -9.46
C GLN A 579 18.29 14.56 -10.81
N GLY A 580 18.30 15.88 -11.06
CA GLY A 580 17.76 16.47 -12.28
C GLY A 580 16.25 16.76 -12.21
N ASP A 581 15.59 16.58 -11.06
CA ASP A 581 14.16 16.85 -10.89
C ASP A 581 13.93 18.34 -10.54
N TRP A 582 12.85 18.93 -11.06
CA TRP A 582 12.39 20.26 -10.65
C TRP A 582 10.87 20.32 -10.48
N THR A 583 10.40 21.20 -9.60
CA THR A 583 8.97 21.47 -9.41
C THR A 583 8.72 22.93 -9.03
N LEU A 584 7.64 23.51 -9.56
CA LEU A 584 7.13 24.82 -9.13
C LEU A 584 6.09 24.73 -8.00
N GLY A 585 5.78 23.53 -7.51
CA GLY A 585 4.67 23.31 -6.60
C GLY A 585 3.31 23.51 -7.29
N SER A 586 2.26 23.67 -6.48
CA SER A 586 0.89 23.89 -6.95
C SER A 586 0.71 25.33 -7.42
N ILE A 587 0.27 25.49 -8.67
CA ILE A 587 -0.03 26.76 -9.32
C ILE A 587 -1.52 26.85 -9.65
N SER A 588 -2.12 28.03 -9.57
CA SER A 588 -3.51 28.24 -9.99
C SER A 588 -3.63 28.22 -11.51
N LEU A 589 -4.67 27.58 -12.06
CA LEU A 589 -5.00 27.56 -13.49
C LEU A 589 -5.98 28.69 -13.85
N LEU A 590 -5.92 29.17 -15.10
CA LEU A 590 -6.99 29.98 -15.70
C LEU A 590 -8.16 29.06 -16.00
N GLN A 591 -9.36 29.49 -15.63
CA GLN A 591 -10.56 28.67 -15.66
C GLN A 591 -11.26 28.72 -17.02
N ASN A 592 -11.73 27.58 -17.53
CA ASN A 592 -12.35 27.41 -18.85
C ASN A 592 -11.44 27.88 -20.01
N GLU A 593 -10.12 27.75 -19.84
CA GLU A 593 -9.12 28.19 -20.81
C GLU A 593 -7.99 27.17 -20.97
N ALA A 594 -7.34 27.18 -22.15
CA ALA A 594 -6.10 26.45 -22.34
C ALA A 594 -4.96 27.16 -21.60
N ASN A 595 -4.28 26.43 -20.72
CA ASN A 595 -3.13 26.86 -19.96
C ASN A 595 -1.88 26.23 -20.61
N THR A 596 -1.23 26.97 -21.51
CA THR A 596 0.01 26.52 -22.16
C THR A 596 1.21 27.02 -21.37
N PHE A 597 2.01 26.07 -20.89
CA PHE A 597 3.24 26.29 -20.15
C PHE A 597 4.45 26.22 -21.07
N GLU A 598 5.39 27.12 -20.86
CA GLU A 598 6.69 27.16 -21.52
C GLU A 598 7.77 27.25 -20.45
N ALA A 599 8.71 26.31 -20.45
CA ALA A 599 9.80 26.25 -19.50
C ALA A 599 11.16 26.46 -20.18
N TYR A 600 12.04 27.20 -19.48
CA TYR A 600 13.39 27.53 -19.92
C TYR A 600 14.38 27.26 -18.80
N GLN A 601 15.50 26.60 -19.10
CA GLN A 601 16.55 26.29 -18.12
C GLN A 601 17.76 27.21 -18.27
N TYR A 602 18.35 27.58 -17.14
CA TYR A 602 19.44 28.54 -17.03
C TYR A 602 20.57 27.97 -16.18
N ALA A 603 21.78 27.97 -16.75
CA ALA A 603 23.00 27.66 -16.02
C ALA A 603 23.22 28.62 -14.82
N PRO A 604 23.97 28.21 -13.80
CA PRO A 604 24.30 29.07 -12.66
C PRO A 604 24.86 30.44 -13.09
N GLY A 605 24.22 31.52 -12.64
CA GLY A 605 24.63 32.90 -12.97
C GLY A 605 24.13 33.43 -14.32
N LYS A 606 23.41 32.62 -15.10
CA LYS A 606 22.62 33.07 -16.26
C LYS A 606 21.19 33.37 -15.82
N ASP A 607 20.58 34.36 -16.48
CA ASP A 607 19.17 34.69 -16.29
C ASP A 607 18.63 35.43 -17.52
N GLY A 608 17.31 35.46 -17.68
CA GLY A 608 16.62 36.24 -18.69
C GLY A 608 15.11 36.02 -18.72
N ASN A 609 14.43 36.64 -19.69
CA ASN A 609 12.98 36.56 -19.84
C ASN A 609 12.63 35.85 -21.16
N ASN A 610 11.55 35.06 -21.15
CA ASN A 610 11.03 34.35 -22.33
C ASN A 610 12.14 33.62 -23.14
N GLY A 611 13.01 32.91 -22.43
CA GLY A 611 14.09 32.13 -23.04
C GLY A 611 15.36 32.90 -23.40
N GLU A 612 15.38 34.23 -23.32
CA GLU A 612 16.62 35.00 -23.49
C GLU A 612 17.67 34.49 -22.49
N GLY A 613 18.86 34.12 -22.97
CA GLY A 613 19.97 33.64 -22.14
C GLY A 613 19.80 32.24 -21.52
N SER A 614 18.75 31.51 -21.89
CA SER A 614 18.54 30.11 -21.50
C SER A 614 19.33 29.15 -22.39
N GLU A 615 19.48 27.90 -21.95
CA GLU A 615 20.06 26.83 -22.78
C GLU A 615 19.12 26.37 -23.91
N ASN A 616 17.82 26.66 -23.80
CA ASN A 616 16.79 26.24 -24.75
C ASN A 616 15.92 27.42 -25.28
N PRO A 617 16.53 28.48 -25.85
CA PRO A 617 15.85 29.75 -26.14
C PRO A 617 14.79 29.65 -27.24
N THR A 618 14.95 28.73 -28.19
CA THR A 618 14.05 28.54 -29.34
C THR A 618 13.21 27.28 -29.26
N LYS A 619 13.46 26.43 -28.25
CA LYS A 619 12.80 25.15 -28.02
C LYS A 619 12.43 25.01 -26.53
N PRO A 620 11.48 25.83 -26.01
CA PRO A 620 10.99 25.65 -24.65
C PRO A 620 10.41 24.25 -24.46
N ALA A 621 10.53 23.70 -23.26
CA ALA A 621 9.71 22.56 -22.91
C ALA A 621 8.27 23.05 -22.73
N THR A 622 7.32 22.40 -23.38
CA THR A 622 5.92 22.84 -23.39
C THR A 622 4.98 21.79 -22.82
N ALA A 623 3.93 22.26 -22.15
CA ALA A 623 2.82 21.42 -21.72
C ALA A 623 1.54 22.25 -21.76
N THR A 624 0.42 21.68 -22.20
CA THR A 624 -0.86 22.37 -22.25
C THR A 624 -1.89 21.64 -21.42
N ILE A 625 -2.48 22.35 -20.46
CA ILE A 625 -3.63 21.88 -19.68
C ILE A 625 -4.86 22.64 -20.17
N LYS A 626 -5.80 21.93 -20.79
CA LYS A 626 -7.10 22.42 -21.20
C LYS A 626 -8.03 22.35 -19.98
N GLU A 627 -8.13 23.45 -19.25
CA GLU A 627 -8.88 23.49 -18.00
C GLU A 627 -10.37 23.73 -18.27
N GLY A 628 -11.23 22.83 -17.79
CA GLY A 628 -12.68 22.97 -17.84
C GLY A 628 -13.40 21.62 -17.80
N ALA A 629 -14.67 21.63 -17.44
CA ALA A 629 -15.48 20.43 -17.27
C ALA A 629 -15.65 19.62 -18.57
N PHE A 630 -15.59 18.29 -18.44
CA PHE A 630 -16.04 17.38 -19.48
C PHE A 630 -17.57 17.31 -19.49
N ALA A 631 -18.21 18.22 -20.22
CA ALA A 631 -19.67 18.38 -20.27
C ALA A 631 -20.21 18.61 -21.69
N SER A 632 -21.49 18.32 -21.91
CA SER A 632 -22.16 18.49 -23.21
C SER A 632 -22.99 19.76 -23.32
N SER A 633 -22.92 20.45 -24.45
CA SER A 633 -23.87 21.51 -24.83
C SER A 633 -25.15 20.96 -25.47
N LYS A 634 -25.12 19.73 -25.97
CA LYS A 634 -26.27 19.03 -26.56
C LYS A 634 -26.06 17.52 -26.49
N VAL A 635 -27.14 16.78 -26.25
CA VAL A 635 -27.20 15.32 -26.45
C VAL A 635 -28.34 15.02 -27.42
N THR A 636 -28.07 14.22 -28.45
CA THR A 636 -29.08 13.81 -29.45
C THR A 636 -29.38 12.32 -29.26
N LEU A 637 -30.65 11.96 -29.10
CA LEU A 637 -31.09 10.56 -29.08
C LEU A 637 -31.40 10.11 -30.50
N ASN A 638 -30.59 9.19 -31.03
CA ASN A 638 -30.86 8.55 -32.31
C ASN A 638 -31.59 7.23 -32.07
N ASP A 639 -32.91 7.32 -32.15
CA ASP A 639 -33.81 6.18 -32.13
C ASP A 639 -33.98 5.65 -33.56
N ASN A 640 -33.62 4.37 -33.74
CA ASN A 640 -33.65 3.76 -35.06
C ASN A 640 -34.96 3.03 -35.38
N ASN A 641 -35.85 2.74 -34.42
CA ASN A 641 -36.93 1.77 -34.68
C ASN A 641 -38.21 1.84 -33.82
N ASP A 642 -38.30 2.57 -32.69
CA ASP A 642 -39.44 2.37 -31.76
C ASP A 642 -40.12 3.61 -31.17
N ASN A 643 -39.74 4.82 -31.58
CA ASN A 643 -40.22 6.11 -31.08
C ASN A 643 -39.86 6.39 -29.61
N GLY A 644 -38.87 5.69 -29.04
CA GLY A 644 -38.54 5.71 -27.62
C GLY A 644 -37.07 5.61 -27.27
N LEU A 645 -36.80 5.53 -25.96
CA LEU A 645 -35.52 5.11 -25.42
C LEU A 645 -35.56 3.58 -25.21
N SER A 646 -34.66 2.89 -25.90
CA SER A 646 -34.60 1.45 -26.00
C SER A 646 -33.15 0.94 -26.03
N ILE A 647 -32.98 -0.38 -26.02
CA ILE A 647 -31.66 -0.98 -26.25
C ILE A 647 -31.27 -0.82 -27.71
N PHE A 648 -29.98 -0.61 -27.96
CA PHE A 648 -29.36 -0.31 -29.27
C PHE A 648 -29.50 1.12 -29.79
N ASP A 649 -30.24 1.99 -29.11
CA ASP A 649 -30.24 3.42 -29.43
C ASP A 649 -28.88 4.04 -29.15
N THR A 650 -28.56 5.13 -29.86
CA THR A 650 -27.33 5.89 -29.65
C THR A 650 -27.61 7.29 -29.13
N LEU A 651 -26.66 7.79 -28.36
CA LEU A 651 -26.66 9.12 -27.76
C LEU A 651 -25.43 9.85 -28.30
N ASP A 652 -25.66 10.86 -29.13
CA ASP A 652 -24.60 11.67 -29.73
C ASP A 652 -24.39 12.94 -28.89
N PHE A 653 -23.18 13.13 -28.38
CA PHE A 653 -22.81 14.23 -27.51
C PHE A 653 -22.07 15.31 -28.28
N THR A 654 -22.49 16.56 -28.09
CA THR A 654 -21.72 17.75 -28.50
C THR A 654 -21.16 18.40 -27.24
N PHE A 655 -19.84 18.50 -27.11
CA PHE A 655 -19.19 19.02 -25.90
C PHE A 655 -19.19 20.56 -25.81
N ILE A 656 -19.13 21.13 -24.60
CA ILE A 656 -19.19 22.59 -24.37
C ILE A 656 -17.95 23.36 -24.89
N ASN A 657 -16.79 22.68 -24.96
CA ASN A 657 -15.52 23.24 -25.41
C ASN A 657 -14.96 22.47 -26.62
N PRO A 658 -15.40 22.78 -27.86
CA PRO A 658 -15.00 22.00 -29.05
C PRO A 658 -13.50 22.00 -29.33
N SER A 659 -12.78 23.08 -28.99
CA SER A 659 -11.31 23.16 -29.13
C SER A 659 -10.55 22.22 -28.20
N TYR A 660 -11.23 21.64 -27.21
CA TYR A 660 -10.60 20.71 -26.29
C TYR A 660 -10.48 19.32 -26.86
N GLU A 661 -11.21 19.01 -27.94
CA GLU A 661 -11.19 17.70 -28.62
C GLU A 661 -11.48 16.59 -27.61
N ASN A 662 -12.46 16.83 -26.74
CA ASN A 662 -12.96 15.81 -25.82
C ASN A 662 -13.54 14.66 -26.62
N GLU A 663 -13.10 13.45 -26.32
CA GLU A 663 -13.66 12.22 -26.85
C GLU A 663 -13.93 11.25 -25.70
N PHE A 664 -14.98 10.45 -25.80
CA PHE A 664 -15.18 9.35 -24.88
C PHE A 664 -13.98 8.41 -24.92
N LYS A 665 -13.55 7.97 -23.74
CA LYS A 665 -12.52 6.94 -23.65
C LYS A 665 -12.94 5.70 -24.45
N LYS A 666 -12.04 5.24 -25.32
CA LYS A 666 -12.25 4.02 -26.11
C LYS A 666 -12.53 2.82 -25.21
N ASP A 667 -13.46 1.97 -25.66
CA ASP A 667 -13.90 0.75 -24.97
C ASP A 667 -14.52 1.00 -23.58
N LEU A 668 -14.89 2.25 -23.24
CA LEU A 668 -15.57 2.52 -21.99
C LEU A 668 -16.92 1.80 -21.91
N THR A 669 -17.28 1.42 -20.69
CA THR A 669 -18.65 1.06 -20.34
C THR A 669 -19.03 1.81 -19.08
N GLY A 670 -20.27 2.27 -19.02
CA GLY A 670 -20.75 3.03 -17.88
C GLY A 670 -22.26 2.98 -17.78
N THR A 671 -22.80 3.80 -16.90
CA THR A 671 -24.24 3.95 -16.74
C THR A 671 -24.64 5.42 -16.80
N LEU A 672 -25.81 5.66 -17.40
CA LEU A 672 -26.50 6.94 -17.38
C LEU A 672 -27.83 6.73 -16.65
N THR A 673 -28.18 7.66 -15.76
CA THR A 673 -29.54 7.75 -15.21
C THR A 673 -30.31 8.76 -16.03
N ILE A 674 -31.37 8.31 -16.70
CA ILE A 674 -32.22 9.12 -17.57
C ILE A 674 -33.58 9.30 -16.90
N ASN A 675 -34.01 10.54 -16.74
CA ASN A 675 -35.35 10.91 -16.30
C ASN A 675 -36.28 11.06 -17.50
N ASP A 676 -37.52 10.58 -17.39
CA ASP A 676 -38.52 10.67 -18.46
C ASP A 676 -39.24 12.03 -18.56
N GLY A 677 -38.83 13.03 -17.77
CA GLY A 677 -39.48 14.35 -17.70
C GLY A 677 -40.74 14.37 -16.82
N PHE A 678 -41.20 13.21 -16.34
CA PHE A 678 -42.33 13.07 -15.42
C PHE A 678 -41.87 12.67 -14.00
N GLY A 679 -40.56 12.75 -13.74
CA GLY A 679 -40.00 12.44 -12.43
C GLY A 679 -39.63 10.97 -12.22
N ARG A 680 -39.66 10.14 -13.27
CA ARG A 680 -39.23 8.74 -13.19
C ARG A 680 -37.90 8.49 -13.87
N ASN A 681 -37.11 7.60 -13.30
CA ASN A 681 -35.75 7.33 -13.73
C ASN A 681 -35.59 5.91 -14.29
N ALA A 682 -34.74 5.80 -15.29
CA ALA A 682 -34.15 4.54 -15.75
C ALA A 682 -32.62 4.64 -15.68
N VAL A 683 -31.96 3.62 -15.16
CA VAL A 683 -30.50 3.49 -15.22
C VAL A 683 -30.18 2.61 -16.41
N VAL A 684 -29.65 3.22 -17.46
CA VAL A 684 -29.21 2.51 -18.67
C VAL A 684 -27.72 2.23 -18.61
N LYS A 685 -27.31 1.04 -19.06
CA LYS A 685 -25.92 0.72 -19.32
C LYS A 685 -25.58 1.15 -20.74
N VAL A 686 -24.46 1.81 -20.89
CA VAL A 686 -23.96 2.30 -22.18
C VAL A 686 -22.55 1.79 -22.45
N GLU A 687 -22.23 1.63 -23.72
CA GLU A 687 -20.88 1.32 -24.21
C GLU A 687 -20.42 2.37 -25.21
N TYR A 688 -19.09 2.51 -25.30
CA TYR A 688 -18.43 3.29 -26.34
C TYR A 688 -18.85 2.80 -27.74
N LEU A 689 -19.30 3.72 -28.60
CA LEU A 689 -19.48 3.46 -30.03
C LEU A 689 -18.41 4.18 -30.85
N ASP A 690 -18.25 5.47 -30.60
CA ASP A 690 -17.18 6.32 -31.15
C ASP A 690 -16.86 7.48 -30.17
N GLY A 691 -15.93 8.36 -30.55
CA GLY A 691 -15.45 9.46 -29.70
C GLY A 691 -16.54 10.40 -29.18
N HIS A 692 -17.72 10.47 -29.82
CA HIS A 692 -18.80 11.38 -29.42
C HIS A 692 -20.12 10.63 -29.17
N THR A 693 -20.15 9.32 -29.32
CA THR A 693 -21.38 8.54 -29.33
C THR A 693 -21.33 7.38 -28.35
N LEU A 694 -22.36 7.28 -27.52
CA LEU A 694 -22.60 6.16 -26.62
C LEU A 694 -23.79 5.35 -27.08
N LYS A 695 -23.69 4.02 -27.00
CA LYS A 695 -24.78 3.11 -27.35
C LYS A 695 -25.40 2.49 -26.10
N VAL A 696 -26.73 2.53 -26.02
CA VAL A 696 -27.48 1.87 -24.95
C VAL A 696 -27.46 0.36 -25.17
N ILE A 697 -27.03 -0.40 -24.18
CA ILE A 697 -26.91 -1.86 -24.28
C ILE A 697 -27.79 -2.62 -23.30
N ASP A 698 -28.22 -1.99 -22.21
CA ASP A 698 -29.05 -2.65 -21.20
C ASP A 698 -29.81 -1.62 -20.33
N PHE A 699 -30.87 -2.07 -19.68
CA PHE A 699 -31.57 -1.34 -18.60
C PHE A 699 -31.26 -2.00 -17.27
N VAL A 700 -30.37 -1.40 -16.49
CA VAL A 700 -29.91 -1.92 -15.18
C VAL A 700 -31.04 -1.87 -14.15
N SER A 701 -31.77 -0.76 -14.13
CA SER A 701 -32.94 -0.58 -13.28
C SER A 701 -33.88 0.47 -13.87
N MET A 702 -35.15 0.41 -13.50
CA MET A 702 -36.18 1.31 -14.01
C MET A 702 -37.30 1.48 -12.99
N ASP A 703 -37.72 2.72 -12.76
CA ASP A 703 -38.86 3.02 -11.90
C ASP A 703 -40.16 2.42 -12.47
N PRO A 704 -41.10 1.99 -11.60
CA PRO A 704 -42.41 1.53 -12.03
C PRO A 704 -43.09 2.56 -12.94
N ASP A 705 -43.50 2.09 -14.12
CA ASP A 705 -44.10 2.78 -15.27
C ASP A 705 -43.27 3.84 -16.02
N PHE A 706 -41.95 3.90 -15.86
CA PHE A 706 -41.08 4.77 -16.69
C PHE A 706 -41.50 4.87 -18.17
N THR A 707 -41.54 6.09 -18.70
CA THR A 707 -42.09 6.35 -20.03
C THR A 707 -41.02 6.22 -21.11
N HIS A 708 -40.98 5.07 -21.80
CA HIS A 708 -40.06 4.84 -22.92
C HIS A 708 -40.29 5.81 -24.11
N HIS A 709 -41.49 6.35 -24.28
CA HIS A 709 -41.82 7.29 -25.36
C HIS A 709 -41.97 8.74 -24.86
N SER A 710 -41.03 9.23 -24.06
CA SER A 710 -41.08 10.62 -23.60
C SER A 710 -40.71 11.61 -24.71
N SER A 711 -41.31 12.79 -24.67
CA SER A 711 -40.89 13.97 -25.45
C SER A 711 -39.69 14.70 -24.84
N THR A 712 -39.31 14.34 -23.61
CA THR A 712 -38.33 15.06 -22.79
C THR A 712 -37.59 14.06 -21.93
N PHE A 713 -36.46 13.56 -22.43
CA PHE A 713 -35.54 12.77 -21.63
C PHE A 713 -34.42 13.66 -21.09
N VAL A 714 -33.99 13.44 -19.86
CA VAL A 714 -32.91 14.22 -19.24
C VAL A 714 -31.91 13.30 -18.56
N ILE A 715 -30.61 13.42 -18.86
CA ILE A 715 -29.55 12.76 -18.09
C ILE A 715 -29.44 13.45 -16.72
N VAL A 716 -29.61 12.71 -15.64
CA VAL A 716 -29.54 13.25 -14.27
C VAL A 716 -28.36 12.72 -13.46
N ALA A 717 -27.73 11.63 -13.92
CA ALA A 717 -26.47 11.14 -13.37
C ALA A 717 -25.71 10.31 -14.40
N ALA A 718 -24.39 10.24 -14.24
CA ALA A 718 -23.49 9.41 -15.04
C ALA A 718 -22.47 8.73 -14.12
N SER A 719 -22.09 7.49 -14.43
CA SER A 719 -21.06 6.74 -13.73
C SER A 719 -20.23 5.94 -14.71
N GLY A 720 -18.90 6.00 -14.58
CA GLY A 720 -17.97 5.35 -15.53
C GLY A 720 -17.93 6.00 -16.92
N ILE A 721 -18.54 7.18 -17.07
CA ILE A 721 -18.46 7.98 -18.31
C ILE A 721 -17.32 8.96 -18.16
N VAL A 722 -16.27 8.76 -18.93
CA VAL A 722 -15.01 9.51 -18.87
C VAL A 722 -14.52 9.83 -20.27
N ASN A 723 -13.73 10.89 -20.40
CA ASN A 723 -13.07 11.23 -21.65
C ASN A 723 -11.72 10.47 -21.81
N GLN A 724 -11.01 10.74 -22.91
CA GLN A 724 -9.73 10.12 -23.25
C GLN A 724 -8.65 10.27 -22.16
N ASP A 725 -8.75 11.31 -21.34
CA ASP A 725 -7.78 11.60 -20.28
C ASP A 725 -8.23 11.08 -18.91
N GLN A 726 -9.34 10.34 -18.81
CA GLN A 726 -9.98 9.89 -17.57
C GLN A 726 -10.72 10.98 -16.77
N LEU A 727 -11.01 12.13 -17.39
CA LEU A 727 -11.83 13.17 -16.80
C LEU A 727 -13.31 12.75 -16.82
N ALA A 728 -13.97 12.81 -15.66
CA ALA A 728 -15.34 12.33 -15.50
C ALA A 728 -16.38 13.27 -16.11
N TYR A 729 -17.42 12.70 -16.72
CA TYR A 729 -18.49 13.47 -17.33
C TYR A 729 -19.33 14.22 -16.30
N ASN A 730 -19.41 15.54 -16.44
CA ASN A 730 -20.10 16.44 -15.54
C ASN A 730 -21.53 16.72 -16.02
N VAL A 731 -22.49 15.98 -15.46
CA VAL A 731 -23.92 16.13 -15.80
C VAL A 731 -24.48 17.49 -15.35
N ALA A 732 -23.96 18.07 -14.27
CA ALA A 732 -24.47 19.32 -13.70
C ALA A 732 -24.15 20.53 -14.59
N GLU A 733 -23.02 20.49 -15.30
CA GLU A 733 -22.61 21.52 -16.26
C GLU A 733 -23.06 21.23 -17.69
N SER A 734 -23.71 20.08 -17.90
CA SER A 734 -24.22 19.67 -19.21
C SER A 734 -25.64 20.16 -19.46
N ASN A 735 -25.92 20.52 -20.72
CA ASN A 735 -27.28 20.53 -21.23
C ASN A 735 -27.75 19.08 -21.46
N SER A 736 -28.31 18.52 -20.39
CA SER A 736 -28.62 17.10 -20.29
C SER A 736 -29.96 16.71 -20.92
N LEU A 737 -30.67 17.63 -21.58
CA LEU A 737 -31.88 17.34 -22.33
C LEU A 737 -31.53 16.59 -23.63
N LEU A 738 -32.09 15.39 -23.80
CA LEU A 738 -31.96 14.64 -25.04
C LEU A 738 -32.91 15.25 -26.08
N VAL A 739 -32.33 15.75 -27.16
CA VAL A 739 -33.05 16.22 -28.34
C VAL A 739 -33.23 15.02 -29.27
N LYS A 740 -34.46 14.76 -29.72
CA LYS A 740 -34.72 13.75 -30.77
C LYS A 740 -34.42 14.32 -32.14
#